data_AF-A0A8J6YSI4-F1
#
_entry.id   AF-A0A8J6YSI4-F1
#
_cell.length_a   1.000
_cell.length_b   1.000
_cell.length_c   1.000
_cell.angle_alpha   90.00
_cell.angle_beta   90.00
_cell.angle_gamma   90.00
#
_symmetry.space_group_name_H-M   'P 1'
#
loop_
_entity.id
_entity.type
_entity.pdbx_description
1 polymer ?
#
loop_
_entity_poly.entity_id
_entity_poly.type
_entity_poly.pdbx_seq_one_letter_code
_entity_poly.pdbx_strand_id
1 'polypeptide(L)'
;AKELSRVAENGEDHLSTEAAGEEEEANGEDEPEKESSEITVEEMERAELEARLIAFRIRDLVGSDGTSPYFLYDRKEKRMKPVRFRDIVILLRSARGWAPLFEEQFRLLGLPVYVERGGGYFSATEIQVMLSLLQLIDNPYQDIPLASVLRSPIVGLSAEELALLRLERKKGSFYDAVIRFTTSKGENGQSIEHQELKATLRRFLEKMGRWRDLARRGALSRLIWQIYRETGYYDFVGGLPGGKERQANLQALYDRARLFEEGAFRGLFRFLRFVERMKERGDDMGTARALGEQEDVVRIMTIHKSKGLEFPIVFLAGASKTFNEQDLRSPTLFSKDLGIGTDVVDFDLSIRSASLPKLAIREREKKEMLAEEMRLLYVALTRAKEKLYIVATLPDYKKEEERWKEKGGKGDEPLPAYHLLSAKSYLDWIGPALILPRDSSQDLSSNGASPRFKEGFTLQVIPARELSHPTRMKGEEIRSEIWETLRRFETVPVSLIHEVEEETGRQAMAEEELERILGWTSPYTPMERHPAKQSVSEIKRKMQLFQEEEEEQEMLWLGSGIDSGTGFASDAAISLRQASSSFPLRRPRLARRPRFMEEGGLTATEKGTAMHTVMQHLDLTRPLDRDRVEEELKSFVRRELLTPEQAKSIDIDGILRFFNTRMGRRMLTASHVYREVPFTFKIPASRAYPDWEGEDEEILVQGIVDALIEEEGHLLLLDYKTDRTDGIEDGELIRRYRLQVALYREAVGNIWRRPVARSFLYFFHGEKLLEVE
;
A
#
# COMPACT_ATOMS: atom_id res chain seq x y z
N ALA A 1 -58.72 29.44 11.68
CA ALA A 1 -59.16 29.00 13.02
C ALA A 1 -59.97 27.72 12.83
N LYS A 2 -59.58 26.51 13.21
CA LYS A 2 -58.46 25.86 13.92
C LYS A 2 -57.94 24.78 12.91
N GLU A 3 -56.69 24.40 12.76
CA GLU A 3 -55.70 23.90 13.72
C GLU A 3 -54.30 24.13 13.11
N LEU A 4 -53.47 24.91 13.79
CA LEU A 4 -52.02 25.06 13.54
C LEU A 4 -51.39 25.09 14.93
N SER A 5 -51.00 23.93 15.45
CA SER A 5 -50.11 23.81 16.62
C SER A 5 -49.67 22.36 16.78
N ARG A 6 -48.36 22.15 17.04
CA ARG A 6 -47.59 20.90 17.14
C ARG A 6 -47.04 20.50 15.76
N VAL A 7 -45.75 20.58 15.47
CA VAL A 7 -44.58 20.22 16.29
C VAL A 7 -43.41 21.12 15.89
N ALA A 8 -42.94 21.92 16.86
CA ALA A 8 -41.60 22.50 16.88
C ALA A 8 -41.02 22.09 18.23
N GLU A 9 -39.97 21.27 18.23
CA GLU A 9 -38.97 21.15 19.29
C GLU A 9 -37.93 20.11 18.86
N ASN A 10 -36.78 20.61 18.39
CA ASN A 10 -35.42 20.17 18.74
C ASN A 10 -34.48 20.60 17.63
N GLY A 11 -33.91 21.79 17.81
CA GLY A 11 -32.68 22.19 17.16
C GLY A 11 -31.49 21.78 18.03
N GLU A 12 -30.38 21.43 17.37
CA GLU A 12 -29.03 21.63 17.90
C GLU A 12 -28.06 21.77 16.71
N ASP A 13 -27.56 23.00 16.58
CA ASP A 13 -26.28 23.47 16.07
C ASP A 13 -25.52 22.68 14.99
N HIS A 14 -25.56 23.20 13.76
CA HIS A 14 -24.43 23.13 12.84
C HIS A 14 -23.89 24.53 12.56
N LEU A 15 -22.78 24.84 13.24
CA LEU A 15 -21.93 25.99 12.96
C LEU A 15 -21.37 25.91 11.54
N SER A 16 -21.67 26.95 10.78
CA SER A 16 -21.07 27.32 9.52
C SER A 16 -19.60 27.70 9.68
N THR A 17 -18.75 27.18 8.79
CA THR A 17 -17.52 27.86 8.39
C THR A 17 -17.46 27.87 6.87
N GLU A 18 -17.77 29.04 6.32
CA GLU A 18 -17.45 29.45 4.97
C GLU A 18 -15.92 29.55 4.82
N ALA A 19 -15.38 28.99 3.74
CA ALA A 19 -14.12 29.44 3.15
C ALA A 19 -14.08 29.03 1.68
N ALA A 20 -14.03 30.05 0.81
CA ALA A 20 -13.52 30.18 -0.56
C ALA A 20 -13.38 28.89 -1.41
N GLY A 21 -13.98 28.74 -2.59
CA GLY A 21 -14.17 29.76 -3.62
C GLY A 21 -12.97 29.81 -4.57
N GLU A 22 -12.70 28.71 -5.28
CA GLU A 22 -11.90 28.71 -6.51
C GLU A 22 -12.66 27.92 -7.57
N GLU A 23 -12.95 28.60 -8.68
CA GLU A 23 -13.62 28.11 -9.87
C GLU A 23 -12.68 27.17 -10.64
N GLU A 24 -13.01 25.88 -10.70
CA GLU A 24 -12.49 24.97 -11.72
C GLU A 24 -13.60 24.66 -12.72
N GLU A 25 -13.28 24.89 -14.00
CA GLU A 25 -14.14 24.68 -15.15
C GLU A 25 -14.73 23.27 -15.17
N ALA A 26 -16.05 23.19 -15.09
CA ALA A 26 -16.81 21.96 -15.26
C ALA A 26 -16.69 21.45 -16.70
N ASN A 27 -15.71 20.58 -16.95
CA ASN A 27 -15.82 19.59 -18.02
C ASN A 27 -16.87 18.57 -17.57
N GLY A 28 -18.00 18.52 -18.29
CA GLY A 28 -19.03 17.53 -18.10
C GLY A 28 -18.49 16.14 -18.41
N GLU A 29 -18.08 15.43 -17.37
CA GLU A 29 -17.88 13.98 -17.39
C GLU A 29 -19.15 13.32 -16.83
N ASP A 30 -19.65 12.37 -17.62
CA ASP A 30 -20.90 11.63 -17.42
C ASP A 30 -21.02 11.05 -15.99
N GLU A 31 -22.13 11.34 -15.32
CA GLU A 31 -22.54 10.62 -14.10
C GLU A 31 -22.73 9.13 -14.44
N PRO A 32 -22.07 8.18 -13.75
CA PRO A 32 -22.35 6.77 -13.94
C PRO A 32 -23.65 6.42 -13.18
N GLU A 33 -24.78 6.40 -13.89
CA GLU A 33 -26.02 5.85 -13.35
C GLU A 33 -25.83 4.40 -12.89
N LYS A 34 -26.44 4.09 -11.72
CA LYS A 34 -26.49 2.75 -11.12
C LYS A 34 -27.25 1.78 -12.02
N GLU A 35 -26.55 1.11 -12.92
CA GLU A 35 -27.08 -0.07 -13.59
C GLU A 35 -26.19 -1.28 -13.33
N SER A 36 -26.68 -2.24 -12.55
CA SER A 36 -26.22 -3.62 -12.62
C SER A 36 -27.01 -4.33 -13.74
N SER A 37 -26.62 -4.12 -14.99
CA SER A 37 -27.17 -4.88 -16.11
C SER A 37 -26.59 -6.31 -16.07
N GLU A 38 -27.29 -7.23 -15.42
CA GLU A 38 -26.98 -8.66 -15.54
C GLU A 38 -27.12 -9.06 -17.02
N ILE A 39 -26.04 -9.59 -17.58
CA ILE A 39 -26.01 -10.10 -18.96
C ILE A 39 -26.85 -11.37 -18.99
N THR A 40 -27.71 -11.52 -19.97
CA THR A 40 -28.50 -12.75 -20.11
C THR A 40 -27.60 -13.93 -20.51
N VAL A 41 -27.99 -15.15 -20.14
CA VAL A 41 -27.23 -16.38 -20.52
C VAL A 41 -27.04 -16.45 -22.03
N GLU A 42 -28.06 -16.12 -22.82
CA GLU A 42 -27.97 -16.09 -24.28
C GLU A 42 -26.94 -15.08 -24.80
N GLU A 43 -26.82 -13.91 -24.17
CA GLU A 43 -25.81 -12.92 -24.55
C GLU A 43 -24.39 -13.35 -24.18
N MET A 44 -24.22 -14.08 -23.07
CA MET A 44 -22.94 -14.68 -22.69
C MET A 44 -22.49 -15.71 -23.72
N GLU A 45 -23.38 -16.63 -24.11
CA GLU A 45 -23.10 -17.66 -25.12
C GLU A 45 -22.69 -17.04 -26.46
N ARG A 46 -23.39 -15.98 -26.91
CA ARG A 46 -23.03 -15.26 -28.15
C ARG A 46 -21.64 -14.62 -28.04
N ALA A 47 -21.33 -13.98 -26.92
CA ALA A 47 -20.02 -13.37 -26.71
C ALA A 47 -18.89 -14.42 -26.72
N GLU A 48 -19.10 -15.59 -26.10
CA GLU A 48 -18.14 -16.68 -26.12
C GLU A 48 -17.89 -17.24 -27.52
N LEU A 49 -18.96 -17.44 -28.31
CA LEU A 49 -18.85 -17.93 -29.69
C LEU A 49 -18.07 -16.94 -30.58
N GLU A 50 -18.37 -15.65 -30.48
CA GLU A 50 -17.62 -14.63 -31.24
C GLU A 50 -16.17 -14.54 -30.79
N ALA A 51 -15.91 -14.59 -29.48
CA ALA A 51 -14.55 -14.58 -28.95
C ALA A 51 -13.72 -15.74 -29.50
N ARG A 52 -14.27 -16.96 -29.52
CA ARG A 52 -13.60 -18.15 -30.08
C ARG A 52 -13.35 -18.02 -31.57
N LEU A 53 -14.33 -17.57 -32.34
CA LEU A 53 -14.18 -17.35 -33.78
C LEU A 53 -13.06 -16.34 -34.08
N ILE A 54 -13.04 -15.22 -33.34
CA ILE A 54 -12.01 -14.20 -33.50
C ILE A 54 -10.65 -14.75 -33.10
N ALA A 55 -10.56 -15.48 -31.99
CA ALA A 55 -9.32 -16.11 -31.53
C ALA A 55 -8.74 -17.07 -32.57
N PHE A 56 -9.54 -17.95 -33.17
CA PHE A 56 -9.09 -18.84 -34.25
C PHE A 56 -8.59 -18.06 -35.47
N ARG A 57 -9.34 -17.02 -35.88
CA ARG A 57 -8.91 -16.18 -37.01
C ARG A 57 -7.61 -15.44 -36.71
N ILE A 58 -7.38 -15.01 -35.48
CA ILE A 58 -6.14 -14.37 -35.05
C ILE A 58 -4.97 -15.35 -35.12
N ARG A 59 -5.14 -16.60 -34.68
CA ARG A 59 -4.10 -17.64 -34.81
C ARG A 59 -3.72 -17.88 -36.26
N ASP A 60 -4.71 -17.96 -37.16
CA ASP A 60 -4.46 -18.09 -38.61
C ASP A 60 -3.66 -16.91 -39.17
N LEU A 61 -3.96 -15.68 -38.72
CA LEU A 61 -3.28 -14.47 -39.18
C LEU A 61 -1.84 -14.38 -38.68
N VAL A 62 -1.58 -14.82 -37.44
CA VAL A 62 -0.25 -14.78 -36.81
C VAL A 62 0.59 -16.02 -37.20
N GLY A 63 -0.04 -17.09 -37.69
CA GLY A 63 0.63 -18.33 -38.07
C GLY A 63 0.99 -19.24 -36.89
N SER A 64 0.26 -19.12 -35.77
CA SER A 64 0.58 -19.81 -34.51
C SER A 64 0.47 -21.34 -34.61
N ASP A 65 -0.36 -21.85 -35.52
CA ASP A 65 -0.66 -23.28 -35.68
C ASP A 65 0.12 -23.94 -36.85
N GLY A 66 1.26 -23.34 -37.26
CA GLY A 66 2.08 -23.82 -38.37
C GLY A 66 1.62 -23.37 -39.76
N THR A 67 0.58 -22.53 -39.82
CA THR A 67 0.16 -21.81 -41.03
C THR A 67 1.09 -20.63 -41.33
N SER A 68 1.23 -20.27 -42.61
CA SER A 68 2.02 -19.09 -42.98
C SER A 68 1.35 -17.83 -42.40
N PRO A 69 2.08 -16.98 -41.66
CA PRO A 69 1.51 -15.73 -41.16
C PRO A 69 1.07 -14.84 -42.31
N TYR A 70 0.05 -14.03 -42.07
CA TYR A 70 -0.28 -12.92 -42.95
C TYR A 70 0.83 -11.88 -42.86
N PHE A 71 1.12 -11.21 -43.99
CA PHE A 71 2.17 -10.21 -44.05
C PHE A 71 1.56 -8.82 -44.28
N LEU A 72 1.94 -7.86 -43.43
CA LEU A 72 1.58 -6.45 -43.52
C LEU A 72 2.68 -5.67 -44.25
N TYR A 73 2.29 -4.63 -44.99
CA TYR A 73 3.26 -3.75 -45.65
C TYR A 73 3.66 -2.60 -44.74
N ASP A 74 4.90 -2.61 -44.24
CA ASP A 74 5.42 -1.50 -43.45
C ASP A 74 5.87 -0.36 -44.37
N ARG A 75 5.11 0.75 -44.38
CA ARG A 75 5.42 1.93 -45.20
C ARG A 75 6.75 2.62 -44.81
N LYS A 76 7.18 2.52 -43.55
CA LYS A 76 8.43 3.14 -43.07
C LYS A 76 9.64 2.33 -43.51
N GLU A 77 9.58 1.01 -43.34
CA GLU A 77 10.68 0.11 -43.71
C GLU A 77 10.59 -0.42 -45.15
N LYS A 78 9.52 -0.08 -45.89
CA LYS A 78 9.23 -0.48 -47.27
C LYS A 78 9.35 -1.99 -47.51
N ARG A 79 8.95 -2.81 -46.52
CA ARG A 79 9.04 -4.28 -46.57
C ARG A 79 7.81 -4.94 -45.98
N MET A 80 7.58 -6.19 -46.37
CA MET A 80 6.58 -7.05 -45.77
C MET A 80 7.06 -7.54 -44.39
N LYS A 81 6.19 -7.48 -43.39
CA LYS A 81 6.43 -7.98 -42.02
C LYS A 81 5.32 -8.96 -41.63
N PRO A 82 5.61 -10.06 -40.94
CA PRO A 82 4.57 -10.93 -40.41
C PRO A 82 3.73 -10.17 -39.39
N VAL A 83 2.42 -10.43 -39.38
CA VAL A 83 1.47 -9.90 -38.38
C VAL A 83 1.92 -10.31 -36.98
N ARG A 84 1.86 -9.37 -36.05
CA ARG A 84 2.02 -9.61 -34.62
C ARG A 84 0.72 -9.34 -33.86
N PHE A 85 0.61 -9.81 -32.63
CA PHE A 85 -0.61 -9.62 -31.82
C PHE A 85 -0.95 -8.15 -31.62
N ARG A 86 0.06 -7.28 -31.44
CA ARG A 86 -0.11 -5.82 -31.32
C ARG A 86 -0.70 -5.12 -32.55
N ASP A 87 -0.67 -5.76 -33.72
CA ASP A 87 -1.20 -5.20 -34.96
C ASP A 87 -2.72 -5.42 -35.09
N ILE A 88 -3.32 -6.13 -34.13
CA ILE A 88 -4.71 -6.56 -34.12
C ILE A 88 -5.46 -5.88 -32.97
N VAL A 89 -6.60 -5.28 -33.29
CA VAL A 89 -7.54 -4.74 -32.30
C VAL A 89 -8.92 -5.35 -32.45
N ILE A 90 -9.61 -5.53 -31.31
CA ILE A 90 -11.00 -5.91 -31.21
C ILE A 90 -11.78 -4.72 -30.65
N LEU A 91 -12.71 -4.20 -31.45
CA LEU A 91 -13.58 -3.09 -31.09
C LEU A 91 -14.94 -3.60 -30.66
N LEU A 92 -15.34 -3.19 -29.47
CA LEU A 92 -16.66 -3.43 -28.89
C LEU A 92 -17.42 -2.12 -28.77
N ARG A 93 -18.73 -2.12 -28.97
CA ARG A 93 -19.56 -0.92 -28.68
C ARG A 93 -19.53 -0.57 -27.19
N SER A 94 -19.61 -1.59 -26.34
CA SER A 94 -19.45 -1.51 -24.89
C SER A 94 -18.53 -2.63 -24.43
N ALA A 95 -17.51 -2.30 -23.64
CA ALA A 95 -16.62 -3.28 -23.04
C ALA A 95 -17.29 -4.04 -21.89
N ARG A 96 -18.36 -3.47 -21.31
CA ARG A 96 -19.03 -4.04 -20.15
C ARG A 96 -19.63 -5.40 -20.51
N GLY A 97 -19.26 -6.41 -19.73
CA GLY A 97 -19.74 -7.78 -19.88
C GLY A 97 -19.06 -8.62 -20.95
N TRP A 98 -18.95 -8.13 -22.18
CA TRP A 98 -18.32 -8.88 -23.28
C TRP A 98 -16.80 -8.95 -23.16
N ALA A 99 -16.13 -7.87 -22.76
CA ALA A 99 -14.67 -7.86 -22.73
C ALA A 99 -14.06 -8.88 -21.74
N PRO A 100 -14.59 -9.09 -20.51
CA PRO A 100 -14.14 -10.16 -19.62
C PRO A 100 -14.31 -11.57 -20.22
N LEU A 101 -15.43 -11.83 -20.90
CA LEU A 101 -15.67 -13.12 -21.56
C LEU A 101 -14.67 -13.36 -22.70
N PHE A 102 -14.39 -12.32 -23.49
CA PHE A 102 -13.36 -12.40 -24.53
C PHE A 102 -11.98 -12.68 -23.93
N GLU A 103 -11.63 -11.97 -22.85
CA GLU A 103 -10.35 -12.17 -22.16
C GLU A 103 -10.19 -13.61 -21.66
N GLU A 104 -11.24 -14.16 -21.06
CA GLU A 104 -11.25 -15.54 -20.57
C GLU A 104 -11.09 -16.54 -21.72
N GLN A 105 -11.86 -16.41 -22.81
CA GLN A 105 -11.74 -17.32 -23.96
C GLN A 105 -10.35 -17.21 -24.62
N PHE A 106 -9.78 -16.01 -24.73
CA PHE A 106 -8.43 -15.83 -25.27
C PHE A 106 -7.37 -16.46 -24.37
N ARG A 107 -7.53 -16.33 -23.04
CA ARG A 107 -6.65 -16.96 -22.05
C ARG A 107 -6.69 -18.49 -22.15
N LEU A 108 -7.88 -19.09 -22.24
CA LEU A 108 -8.07 -20.53 -22.46
C LEU A 108 -7.45 -21.02 -23.77
N LEU A 109 -7.36 -20.13 -24.76
CA LEU A 109 -6.75 -20.39 -26.06
C LEU A 109 -5.27 -19.97 -26.11
N GLY A 110 -4.64 -19.59 -24.99
CA GLY A 110 -3.23 -19.22 -24.93
C GLY A 110 -2.86 -17.96 -25.73
N LEU A 111 -3.82 -17.11 -26.07
CA LEU A 111 -3.60 -15.87 -26.83
C LEU A 111 -3.32 -14.69 -25.89
N PRO A 112 -2.26 -13.91 -26.11
CA PRO A 112 -1.97 -12.75 -25.30
C PRO A 112 -2.97 -11.63 -25.61
N VAL A 113 -3.75 -11.23 -24.62
CA VAL A 113 -4.82 -10.24 -24.76
C VAL A 113 -4.67 -9.15 -23.69
N TYR A 114 -5.00 -7.92 -24.09
CA TYR A 114 -5.08 -6.78 -23.20
C TYR A 114 -6.45 -6.13 -23.33
N VAL A 115 -7.20 -6.13 -22.23
CA VAL A 115 -8.49 -5.44 -22.15
C VAL A 115 -8.28 -4.12 -21.42
N GLU A 116 -8.62 -3.02 -22.09
CA GLU A 116 -8.55 -1.70 -21.48
C GLU A 116 -9.77 -1.47 -20.58
N ARG A 117 -9.71 -1.97 -19.33
CA ARG A 117 -10.81 -1.86 -18.36
C ARG A 117 -10.88 -0.45 -17.77
N GLY A 118 -12.07 0.16 -17.84
CA GLY A 118 -12.38 1.41 -17.13
C GLY A 118 -12.89 1.21 -15.70
N GLY A 119 -13.14 -0.03 -15.29
CA GLY A 119 -13.68 -0.38 -13.97
C GLY A 119 -13.41 -1.84 -13.59
N GLY A 120 -13.97 -2.27 -12.47
CA GLY A 120 -13.75 -3.55 -11.80
C GLY A 120 -12.62 -3.55 -10.74
N TYR A 121 -11.99 -2.43 -10.42
CA TYR A 121 -10.84 -2.42 -9.50
C TYR A 121 -11.26 -2.82 -8.08
N PHE A 122 -12.36 -2.26 -7.56
CA PHE A 122 -12.89 -2.65 -6.25
C PHE A 122 -13.55 -4.04 -6.22
N SER A 123 -13.82 -4.62 -7.39
CA SER A 123 -14.29 -6.01 -7.50
C SER A 123 -13.15 -7.03 -7.55
N ALA A 124 -11.91 -6.60 -7.77
CA ALA A 124 -10.75 -7.48 -7.79
C ALA A 124 -10.55 -8.12 -6.41
N THR A 125 -10.41 -9.44 -6.37
CA THR A 125 -10.36 -10.22 -5.12
C THR A 125 -9.24 -9.74 -4.20
N GLU A 126 -8.05 -9.46 -4.75
CA GLU A 126 -6.91 -8.97 -4.00
C GLU A 126 -7.14 -7.59 -3.36
N ILE A 127 -7.89 -6.72 -4.04
CA ILE A 127 -8.29 -5.41 -3.51
C ILE A 127 -9.35 -5.58 -2.43
N GLN A 128 -10.33 -6.46 -2.62
CA GLN A 128 -11.37 -6.72 -1.61
C GLN A 128 -10.79 -7.27 -0.31
N VAL A 129 -9.86 -8.22 -0.38
CA VAL A 129 -9.18 -8.76 0.80
C VAL A 129 -8.37 -7.68 1.50
N MET A 130 -7.62 -6.88 0.74
CA MET A 130 -6.81 -5.81 1.33
C MET A 130 -7.68 -4.71 1.96
N LEU A 131 -8.75 -4.27 1.29
CA LEU A 131 -9.71 -3.32 1.86
C LEU A 131 -10.42 -3.90 3.09
N SER A 132 -10.76 -5.20 3.10
CA SER A 132 -11.33 -5.87 4.27
C SER A 132 -10.36 -5.87 5.45
N LEU A 133 -9.06 -6.07 5.20
CA LEU A 133 -8.04 -5.98 6.25
C LEU A 133 -7.86 -4.55 6.75
N LEU A 134 -7.83 -3.56 5.87
CA LEU A 134 -7.77 -2.15 6.26
C LEU A 134 -9.01 -1.74 7.07
N GLN A 135 -10.20 -2.19 6.68
CA GLN A 135 -11.45 -2.04 7.42
C GLN A 135 -11.38 -2.67 8.81
N LEU A 136 -10.81 -3.88 8.92
CA LEU A 136 -10.60 -4.57 10.19
C LEU A 136 -9.59 -3.83 11.09
N ILE A 137 -8.53 -3.26 10.51
CA ILE A 137 -7.55 -2.44 11.21
C ILE A 137 -8.18 -1.12 11.69
N ASP A 138 -9.16 -0.57 10.99
CA ASP A 138 -9.93 0.58 11.48
C ASP A 138 -10.88 0.15 12.62
N ASN A 139 -11.74 -0.84 12.34
CA ASN A 139 -12.75 -1.35 13.28
C ASN A 139 -12.88 -2.90 13.22
N PRO A 140 -12.47 -3.63 14.27
CA PRO A 140 -12.53 -5.09 14.29
C PRO A 140 -13.95 -5.66 14.37
N TYR A 141 -14.95 -4.85 14.76
CA TYR A 141 -16.34 -5.27 14.97
C TYR A 141 -17.15 -5.35 13.66
N GLN A 142 -16.49 -5.63 12.54
CA GLN A 142 -17.11 -5.81 11.23
C GLN A 142 -17.02 -7.29 10.81
N ASP A 143 -18.15 -8.00 10.92
CA ASP A 143 -18.20 -9.46 10.74
C ASP A 143 -17.78 -9.91 9.32
N ILE A 144 -18.23 -9.20 8.26
CA ILE A 144 -17.90 -9.56 6.87
C ILE A 144 -16.41 -9.34 6.56
N PRO A 145 -15.81 -8.15 6.82
CA PRO A 145 -14.37 -7.96 6.67
C PRO A 145 -13.53 -8.94 7.48
N LEU A 146 -13.92 -9.25 8.72
CA LEU A 146 -13.23 -10.24 9.54
C LEU A 146 -13.27 -11.63 8.90
N ALA A 147 -14.44 -12.12 8.50
CA ALA A 147 -14.57 -13.43 7.86
C ALA A 147 -13.82 -13.49 6.52
N SER A 148 -13.84 -12.40 5.75
CA SER A 148 -13.11 -12.26 4.49
C SER A 148 -11.59 -12.44 4.70
N VAL A 149 -11.02 -11.73 5.67
CA VAL A 149 -9.58 -11.80 5.99
C VAL A 149 -9.19 -13.16 6.56
N LEU A 150 -10.00 -13.72 7.47
CA LEU A 150 -9.76 -15.03 8.06
C LEU A 150 -9.76 -16.14 6.99
N ARG A 151 -10.69 -16.10 6.03
CA ARG A 151 -10.75 -17.07 4.92
C ARG A 151 -9.66 -16.83 3.86
N SER A 152 -9.14 -15.61 3.76
CA SER A 152 -8.14 -15.26 2.75
C SER A 152 -6.80 -15.96 3.00
N PRO A 153 -5.91 -16.02 2.00
CA PRO A 153 -4.55 -16.54 2.15
C PRO A 153 -3.69 -15.84 3.22
N ILE A 154 -4.13 -14.69 3.75
CA ILE A 154 -3.45 -13.99 4.86
C ILE A 154 -3.51 -14.82 6.15
N VAL A 155 -4.60 -15.56 6.37
CA VAL A 155 -4.79 -16.41 7.56
C VAL A 155 -5.06 -17.87 7.19
N GLY A 156 -5.87 -18.11 6.16
CA GLY A 156 -6.03 -19.42 5.53
C GLY A 156 -7.06 -20.35 6.17
N LEU A 157 -8.07 -19.80 6.87
CA LEU A 157 -9.08 -20.62 7.55
C LEU A 157 -10.07 -21.27 6.58
N SER A 158 -10.42 -22.53 6.87
CA SER A 158 -11.46 -23.26 6.16
C SER A 158 -12.88 -22.82 6.58
N ALA A 159 -13.89 -23.22 5.81
CA ALA A 159 -15.28 -22.93 6.15
C ALA A 159 -15.70 -23.62 7.45
N GLU A 160 -15.18 -24.83 7.67
CA GLU A 160 -15.39 -25.63 8.88
C GLU A 160 -14.77 -24.92 10.10
N GLU A 161 -13.54 -24.41 9.97
CA GLU A 161 -12.88 -23.67 11.05
C GLU A 161 -13.62 -22.38 11.41
N LEU A 162 -14.09 -21.63 10.41
CA LEU A 162 -14.92 -20.44 10.65
C LEU A 162 -16.23 -20.78 11.38
N ALA A 163 -16.85 -21.92 11.05
CA ALA A 163 -18.03 -22.40 11.74
C ALA A 163 -17.72 -22.77 13.19
N LEU A 164 -16.58 -23.41 13.46
CA LEU A 164 -16.10 -23.72 14.82
C LEU A 164 -15.96 -22.45 15.66
N LEU A 165 -15.36 -21.39 15.11
CA LEU A 165 -15.26 -20.10 15.79
C LEU A 165 -16.64 -19.53 16.13
N ARG A 166 -17.61 -19.64 15.22
CA ARG A 166 -18.98 -19.16 15.47
C ARG A 166 -19.71 -19.99 16.54
N LEU A 167 -19.36 -21.26 16.74
CA LEU A 167 -19.99 -22.12 17.76
C LEU A 167 -19.67 -21.66 19.19
N GLU A 168 -18.49 -21.09 19.46
CA GLU A 168 -18.12 -20.53 20.77
C GLU A 168 -19.06 -19.40 21.21
N ARG A 169 -19.53 -18.60 20.26
CA ARG A 169 -20.46 -17.51 20.52
C ARG A 169 -21.38 -17.29 19.32
N LYS A 170 -22.54 -17.95 19.39
CA LYS A 170 -23.59 -17.84 18.36
C LYS A 170 -24.24 -16.45 18.28
N LYS A 171 -24.28 -15.70 19.38
CA LYS A 171 -24.91 -14.37 19.46
C LYS A 171 -23.89 -13.26 19.74
N GLY A 172 -23.92 -12.19 18.95
CA GLY A 172 -23.00 -11.05 19.05
C GLY A 172 -22.03 -11.00 17.87
N SER A 173 -21.04 -10.11 17.96
CA SER A 173 -20.04 -9.91 16.90
C SER A 173 -19.21 -11.17 16.67
N PHE A 174 -18.77 -11.38 15.43
CA PHE A 174 -17.88 -12.48 15.11
C PHE A 174 -16.51 -12.30 15.78
N TYR A 175 -16.05 -11.06 15.92
CA TYR A 175 -14.81 -10.74 16.61
C TYR A 175 -14.80 -11.25 18.05
N ASP A 176 -15.89 -11.07 18.80
CA ASP A 176 -15.98 -11.61 20.16
C ASP A 176 -15.93 -13.13 20.19
N ALA A 177 -16.45 -13.81 19.16
CA ALA A 177 -16.40 -15.26 19.04
C ALA A 177 -14.94 -15.74 18.85
N VAL A 178 -14.17 -15.03 18.00
CA VAL A 178 -12.74 -15.27 17.81
C VAL A 178 -11.96 -15.04 19.10
N ILE A 179 -12.18 -13.92 19.79
CA ILE A 179 -11.50 -13.63 21.06
C ILE A 179 -11.81 -14.73 22.08
N ARG A 180 -13.09 -15.10 22.24
CA ARG A 180 -13.49 -16.15 23.17
C ARG A 180 -12.81 -17.48 22.86
N PHE A 181 -12.76 -17.88 21.58
CA PHE A 181 -12.07 -19.09 21.14
C PHE A 181 -10.58 -19.07 21.50
N THR A 182 -9.91 -17.92 21.36
CA THR A 182 -8.47 -17.79 21.71
C THR A 182 -8.22 -17.77 23.22
N THR A 183 -9.18 -17.28 24.02
CA THR A 183 -9.07 -17.17 25.49
C THR A 183 -9.63 -18.36 26.27
N SER A 184 -10.44 -19.22 25.64
CA SER A 184 -11.01 -20.37 26.32
C SER A 184 -9.89 -21.30 26.79
N LYS A 185 -9.74 -21.40 28.12
CA LYS A 185 -8.95 -22.47 28.75
C LYS A 185 -9.61 -23.77 28.33
N GLY A 186 -8.83 -24.72 27.81
CA GLY A 186 -9.32 -26.02 27.42
C GLY A 186 -9.83 -26.76 28.66
N GLU A 187 -11.07 -26.50 29.06
CA GLU A 187 -11.77 -27.27 30.08
C GLU A 187 -12.26 -28.54 29.41
N ASN A 188 -11.64 -29.65 29.83
CA ASN A 188 -11.98 -31.04 29.49
C ASN A 188 -11.74 -31.45 28.04
N GLY A 189 -10.52 -31.93 27.76
CA GLY A 189 -10.29 -32.98 26.76
C GLY A 189 -10.54 -32.60 25.29
N GLN A 190 -10.47 -31.33 24.92
CA GLN A 190 -10.45 -30.97 23.50
C GLN A 190 -9.07 -31.19 22.89
N SER A 191 -9.08 -31.99 21.83
CA SER A 191 -8.01 -32.55 21.03
C SER A 191 -6.86 -31.58 20.73
N ILE A 192 -5.66 -32.15 20.55
CA ILE A 192 -4.47 -31.51 19.96
C ILE A 192 -4.84 -30.71 18.68
N GLU A 193 -5.87 -31.15 17.95
CA GLU A 193 -6.39 -30.61 16.68
C GLU A 193 -6.74 -29.12 16.69
N HIS A 194 -7.11 -28.50 17.82
CA HIS A 194 -7.45 -27.05 17.83
C HIS A 194 -6.33 -26.15 18.37
N GLN A 195 -5.20 -26.70 18.80
CA GLN A 195 -4.09 -25.90 19.33
C GLN A 195 -3.43 -25.05 18.23
N GLU A 196 -3.24 -25.62 17.04
CA GLU A 196 -2.68 -24.92 15.87
C GLU A 196 -3.57 -23.77 15.43
N LEU A 197 -4.88 -24.00 15.34
CA LEU A 197 -5.88 -22.98 15.04
C LEU A 197 -5.84 -21.82 16.04
N LYS A 198 -5.79 -22.12 17.35
CA LYS A 198 -5.64 -21.10 18.40
C LYS A 198 -4.34 -20.32 18.26
N ALA A 199 -3.22 -20.99 17.96
CA ALA A 199 -1.93 -20.35 17.76
C ALA A 199 -1.93 -19.41 16.54
N THR A 200 -2.51 -19.85 15.42
CA THR A 200 -2.67 -19.05 14.20
C THR A 200 -3.51 -17.80 14.46
N LEU A 201 -4.64 -17.93 15.16
CA LEU A 201 -5.48 -16.78 15.51
C LEU A 201 -4.80 -15.81 16.46
N ARG A 202 -4.07 -16.28 17.48
CA ARG A 202 -3.29 -15.41 18.38
C ARG A 202 -2.24 -14.60 17.62
N ARG A 203 -1.46 -15.27 16.76
CA ARG A 203 -0.47 -14.62 15.90
C ARG A 203 -1.10 -13.59 14.97
N PHE A 204 -2.29 -13.88 14.43
CA PHE A 204 -3.04 -12.91 13.63
C PHE A 204 -3.52 -11.71 14.45
N LEU A 205 -4.10 -11.92 15.63
CA LEU A 205 -4.56 -10.85 16.53
C LEU A 205 -3.40 -9.96 17.00
N GLU A 206 -2.22 -10.53 17.27
CA GLU A 206 -1.00 -9.79 17.61
C GLU A 206 -0.52 -8.93 16.43
N LYS A 207 -0.49 -9.49 15.21
CA LYS A 207 -0.20 -8.72 13.98
C LYS A 207 -1.22 -7.59 13.80
N MET A 208 -2.51 -7.87 13.95
CA MET A 208 -3.57 -6.87 13.87
C MET A 208 -3.38 -5.74 14.89
N GLY A 209 -3.07 -6.08 16.14
CA GLY A 209 -2.77 -5.08 17.18
C GLY A 209 -1.63 -4.15 16.79
N ARG A 210 -0.53 -4.69 16.25
CA ARG A 210 0.60 -3.89 15.74
C ARG A 210 0.20 -3.02 14.55
N TRP A 211 -0.58 -3.53 13.60
CA TRP A 211 -1.07 -2.73 12.47
C TRP A 211 -2.00 -1.60 12.91
N ARG A 212 -2.85 -1.82 13.93
CA ARG A 212 -3.68 -0.78 14.54
C ARG A 212 -2.85 0.32 15.21
N ASP A 213 -1.72 -0.03 15.82
CA ASP A 213 -0.79 0.96 16.39
C ASP A 213 -0.09 1.78 15.31
N LEU A 214 0.31 1.14 14.22
CA LEU A 214 0.94 1.79 13.07
C LEU A 214 -0.01 2.73 12.36
N ALA A 215 -1.26 2.32 12.15
CA ALA A 215 -2.30 3.14 11.53
C ALA A 215 -2.55 4.45 12.28
N ARG A 216 -2.32 4.48 13.61
CA ARG A 216 -2.49 5.67 14.46
C ARG A 216 -1.32 6.64 14.42
N ARG A 217 -0.12 6.20 14.02
CA ARG A 217 1.14 6.98 14.19
C ARG A 217 1.90 7.22 12.89
N GLY A 218 1.57 6.52 11.82
CA GLY A 218 2.33 6.53 10.57
C GLY A 218 1.49 6.86 9.34
N ALA A 219 2.19 6.88 8.20
CA ALA A 219 1.55 6.98 6.90
C ALA A 219 0.81 5.67 6.54
N LEU A 220 -0.38 5.80 5.96
CA LEU A 220 -1.19 4.72 5.42
C LEU A 220 -0.46 3.95 4.32
N SER A 221 0.23 4.65 3.41
CA SER A 221 1.07 4.02 2.39
C SER A 221 2.11 3.08 3.02
N ARG A 222 2.78 3.52 4.10
CA ARG A 222 3.72 2.69 4.86
C ARG A 222 3.03 1.49 5.52
N LEU A 223 1.84 1.68 6.10
CA LEU A 223 1.05 0.59 6.68
C LEU A 223 0.71 -0.48 5.63
N ILE A 224 0.23 -0.07 4.45
CA ILE A 224 -0.12 -0.97 3.35
C ILE A 224 1.10 -1.80 2.93
N TRP A 225 2.25 -1.16 2.72
CA TRP A 225 3.46 -1.88 2.30
C TRP A 225 4.00 -2.81 3.39
N GLN A 226 3.89 -2.41 4.65
CA GLN A 226 4.26 -3.27 5.77
C GLN A 226 3.36 -4.50 5.88
N ILE A 227 2.05 -4.35 5.65
CA ILE A 227 1.12 -5.49 5.57
C ILE A 227 1.54 -6.44 4.45
N TYR A 228 1.84 -5.93 3.25
CA TYR A 228 2.32 -6.78 2.13
C TYR A 228 3.54 -7.60 2.53
N ARG A 229 4.52 -6.98 3.17
CA ARG A 229 5.77 -7.64 3.59
C ARG A 229 5.58 -8.65 4.73
N GLU A 230 4.74 -8.34 5.72
CA GLU A 230 4.53 -9.21 6.90
C GLU A 230 3.55 -10.38 6.65
N THR A 231 2.73 -10.26 5.61
CA THR A 231 1.77 -11.30 5.21
C THR A 231 2.26 -12.11 4.01
N GLY A 232 3.22 -11.59 3.23
CA GLY A 232 3.62 -12.16 1.94
C GLY A 232 2.51 -12.06 0.89
N TYR A 233 1.45 -11.29 1.13
CA TYR A 233 0.25 -11.29 0.29
C TYR A 233 0.53 -10.78 -1.13
N TYR A 234 1.39 -9.77 -1.26
CA TYR A 234 1.80 -9.22 -2.56
C TYR A 234 2.54 -10.25 -3.42
N ASP A 235 3.43 -11.03 -2.80
CA ASP A 235 4.20 -12.08 -3.47
C ASP A 235 3.29 -13.26 -3.80
N PHE A 236 2.42 -13.65 -2.87
CA PHE A 236 1.43 -14.72 -3.05
C PHE A 236 0.53 -14.47 -4.27
N VAL A 237 -0.08 -13.27 -4.38
CA VAL A 237 -0.95 -12.97 -5.53
C VAL A 237 -0.18 -12.91 -6.85
N GLY A 238 1.12 -12.62 -6.82
CA GLY A 238 2.01 -12.68 -7.98
C GLY A 238 2.20 -14.08 -8.54
N GLY A 239 2.09 -15.11 -7.70
CA GLY A 239 2.14 -16.52 -8.12
C GLY A 239 0.83 -17.08 -8.69
N LEU A 240 -0.29 -16.35 -8.57
CA LEU A 240 -1.60 -16.78 -9.06
C LEU A 240 -1.78 -16.55 -10.57
N PRO A 241 -2.77 -17.20 -11.22
CA PRO A 241 -3.19 -16.81 -12.56
C PRO A 241 -3.52 -15.31 -12.65
N GLY A 242 -2.91 -14.63 -13.64
CA GLY A 242 -2.98 -13.18 -13.77
C GLY A 242 -2.15 -12.41 -12.73
N GLY A 243 -1.17 -13.04 -12.08
CA GLY A 243 -0.48 -12.47 -10.92
C GLY A 243 0.18 -11.10 -11.15
N LYS A 244 0.68 -10.82 -12.37
CA LYS A 244 1.16 -9.48 -12.74
C LYS A 244 0.07 -8.41 -12.62
N GLU A 245 -1.15 -8.71 -13.05
CA GLU A 245 -2.31 -7.79 -12.91
C GLU A 245 -2.68 -7.60 -11.45
N ARG A 246 -2.68 -8.68 -10.67
CA ARG A 246 -3.00 -8.62 -9.23
C ARG A 246 -1.99 -7.80 -8.44
N GLN A 247 -0.69 -7.98 -8.73
CA GLN A 247 0.38 -7.18 -8.15
C GLN A 247 0.26 -5.72 -8.55
N ALA A 248 -0.02 -5.42 -9.83
CA ALA A 248 -0.25 -4.06 -10.29
C ALA A 248 -1.44 -3.42 -9.56
N ASN A 249 -2.53 -4.17 -9.33
CA ASN A 249 -3.68 -3.68 -8.56
C ASN A 249 -3.28 -3.32 -7.12
N LEU A 250 -2.55 -4.18 -6.41
CA LEU A 250 -2.06 -3.90 -5.05
C LEU A 250 -1.08 -2.72 -5.02
N GLN A 251 -0.19 -2.61 -6.01
CA GLN A 251 0.71 -1.46 -6.12
C GLN A 251 -0.08 -0.16 -6.34
N ALA A 252 -1.11 -0.18 -7.19
CA ALA A 252 -1.98 0.97 -7.37
C ALA A 252 -2.76 1.33 -6.09
N LEU A 253 -3.08 0.37 -5.21
CA LEU A 253 -3.66 0.68 -3.90
C LEU A 253 -2.69 1.49 -3.04
N TYR A 254 -1.42 1.08 -3.02
CA TYR A 254 -0.35 1.79 -2.31
C TYR A 254 -0.13 3.19 -2.88
N ASP A 255 -0.01 3.33 -4.20
CA ASP A 255 0.21 4.62 -4.87
C ASP A 255 -0.95 5.58 -4.63
N ARG A 256 -2.19 5.08 -4.70
CA ARG A 256 -3.39 5.90 -4.41
C ARG A 256 -3.49 6.28 -2.94
N ALA A 257 -3.12 5.39 -2.02
CA ALA A 257 -3.04 5.76 -0.62
C ALA A 257 -2.01 6.87 -0.40
N ARG A 258 -0.86 6.82 -1.08
CA ARG A 258 0.15 7.87 -1.04
C ARG A 258 -0.37 9.20 -1.62
N LEU A 259 -1.00 9.20 -2.80
CA LEU A 259 -1.60 10.40 -3.40
C LEU A 259 -2.69 11.00 -2.52
N PHE A 260 -3.52 10.16 -1.90
CA PHE A 260 -4.55 10.61 -0.96
C PHE A 260 -3.96 11.33 0.25
N GLU A 261 -2.80 10.88 0.74
CA GLU A 261 -2.08 11.50 1.87
C GLU A 261 -1.41 12.84 1.52
N GLU A 262 -1.06 13.06 0.26
CA GLU A 262 -0.53 14.34 -0.23
C GLU A 262 -1.59 15.45 -0.20
N GLY A 263 -2.88 15.09 -0.26
CA GLY A 263 -4.01 16.01 -0.11
C GLY A 263 -4.36 16.38 1.34
N ALA A 264 -5.53 17.02 1.52
CA ALA A 264 -6.01 17.50 2.83
C ALA A 264 -6.52 16.39 3.78
N PHE A 265 -6.65 15.15 3.30
CA PHE A 265 -7.25 14.05 4.03
C PHE A 265 -6.18 13.02 4.43
N ARG A 266 -5.85 12.97 5.72
CA ARG A 266 -4.90 11.99 6.26
C ARG A 266 -5.57 10.94 7.13
N GLY A 267 -5.01 9.74 7.14
CA GLY A 267 -5.39 8.64 8.03
C GLY A 267 -6.31 7.59 7.40
N LEU A 268 -6.22 6.37 7.94
CA LEU A 268 -6.92 5.17 7.48
C LEU A 268 -8.45 5.36 7.39
N PHE A 269 -9.08 5.88 8.44
CA PHE A 269 -10.53 6.09 8.48
C PHE A 269 -11.04 6.97 7.32
N ARG A 270 -10.35 8.08 7.05
CA ARG A 270 -10.74 9.01 5.98
C ARG A 270 -10.55 8.39 4.60
N PHE A 271 -9.49 7.62 4.42
CA PHE A 271 -9.24 6.87 3.19
C PHE A 271 -10.34 5.83 2.93
N LEU A 272 -10.74 5.06 3.95
CA LEU A 272 -11.83 4.09 3.82
C LEU A 272 -13.16 4.76 3.48
N ARG A 273 -13.49 5.88 4.13
CA ARG A 273 -14.68 6.70 3.81
C ARG A 273 -14.65 7.29 2.41
N PHE A 274 -13.46 7.62 1.89
CA PHE A 274 -13.29 8.06 0.51
C PHE A 274 -13.57 6.91 -0.47
N VAL A 275 -12.97 5.74 -0.25
CA VAL A 275 -13.22 4.54 -1.07
C VAL A 275 -14.70 4.14 -1.05
N GLU A 276 -15.35 4.20 0.11
CA GLU A 276 -16.77 3.85 0.25
C GLU A 276 -17.67 4.81 -0.52
N ARG A 277 -17.45 6.13 -0.41
CA ARG A 277 -18.20 7.14 -1.18
C ARG A 277 -18.02 6.97 -2.69
N MET A 278 -16.82 6.59 -3.13
CA MET A 278 -16.54 6.29 -4.53
C MET A 278 -17.39 5.10 -5.00
N LYS A 279 -17.39 4.00 -4.23
CA LYS A 279 -18.21 2.82 -4.53
C LYS A 279 -19.72 3.11 -4.53
N GLU A 280 -20.21 3.97 -3.63
CA GLU A 280 -21.62 4.35 -3.55
C GLU A 280 -22.11 5.17 -4.75
N ARG A 281 -21.21 5.98 -5.33
CA ARG A 281 -21.45 6.77 -6.54
C ARG A 281 -21.42 5.92 -7.82
N GLY A 282 -20.86 4.71 -7.76
CA GLY A 282 -20.61 3.89 -8.95
C GLY A 282 -19.28 4.23 -9.64
N ASP A 283 -18.50 5.12 -9.04
CA ASP A 283 -17.15 5.44 -9.50
C ASP A 283 -16.22 4.25 -9.26
N ASP A 284 -15.24 4.10 -10.15
CA ASP A 284 -14.19 3.09 -10.03
C ASP A 284 -12.83 3.72 -10.29
N MET A 285 -11.78 3.08 -9.79
CA MET A 285 -10.43 3.61 -9.89
C MET A 285 -9.69 3.17 -11.17
N GLY A 286 -10.29 2.28 -11.98
CA GLY A 286 -9.63 1.63 -13.11
C GLY A 286 -8.56 0.62 -12.68
N THR A 287 -8.38 -0.45 -13.45
CA THR A 287 -7.34 -1.45 -13.15
C THR A 287 -5.95 -0.91 -13.48
N ALA A 288 -4.95 -1.31 -12.70
CA ALA A 288 -3.57 -0.90 -12.93
C ALA A 288 -3.02 -1.53 -14.22
N ARG A 289 -2.27 -0.75 -15.01
CA ARG A 289 -1.68 -1.22 -16.27
C ARG A 289 -0.52 -2.18 -15.97
N ALA A 290 -0.77 -3.48 -15.97
CA ALA A 290 0.27 -4.50 -15.76
C ALA A 290 1.14 -4.77 -17.00
N LEU A 291 0.63 -4.44 -18.19
CA LEU A 291 1.33 -4.57 -19.47
C LEU A 291 1.40 -3.18 -20.10
N GLY A 292 2.60 -2.76 -20.51
CA GLY A 292 2.80 -1.49 -21.19
C GLY A 292 2.18 -1.48 -22.59
N GLU A 293 1.88 -0.31 -23.14
CA GLU A 293 1.35 -0.16 -24.50
C GLU A 293 2.28 -0.77 -25.58
N GLN A 294 3.54 -1.07 -25.26
CA GLN A 294 4.52 -1.63 -26.19
C GLN A 294 4.55 -3.18 -26.24
N GLU A 295 3.82 -3.86 -25.36
CA GLU A 295 3.77 -5.33 -25.31
C GLU A 295 3.05 -5.91 -26.55
N ASP A 296 3.45 -7.12 -26.95
CA ASP A 296 2.92 -7.79 -28.15
C ASP A 296 1.62 -8.56 -27.83
N VAL A 297 0.52 -7.81 -27.69
CA VAL A 297 -0.78 -8.32 -27.21
C VAL A 297 -1.93 -7.85 -28.11
N VAL A 298 -2.97 -8.67 -28.25
CA VAL A 298 -4.23 -8.29 -28.92
C VAL A 298 -4.97 -7.32 -28.02
N ARG A 299 -5.37 -6.15 -28.54
CA ARG A 299 -6.05 -5.13 -27.73
C ARG A 299 -7.56 -5.21 -27.88
N ILE A 300 -8.28 -5.22 -26.76
CA ILE A 300 -9.74 -5.10 -26.71
C ILE A 300 -10.09 -3.76 -26.10
N MET A 301 -10.81 -2.94 -26.86
CA MET A 301 -11.21 -1.58 -26.45
C MET A 301 -12.59 -1.20 -27.00
N THR A 302 -13.15 -0.11 -26.48
CA THR A 302 -14.41 0.41 -27.01
C THR A 302 -14.18 1.23 -28.28
N ILE A 303 -15.19 1.28 -29.16
CA ILE A 303 -15.15 2.10 -30.37
C ILE A 303 -14.81 3.57 -30.03
N HIS A 304 -15.35 4.11 -28.94
CA HIS A 304 -15.08 5.47 -28.46
C HIS A 304 -13.59 5.70 -28.19
N LYS A 305 -12.94 4.79 -27.46
CA LYS A 305 -11.51 4.86 -27.13
C LYS A 305 -10.59 4.71 -28.35
N SER A 306 -11.09 4.10 -29.43
CA SER A 306 -10.33 3.94 -30.68
C SER A 306 -10.23 5.22 -31.52
N LYS A 307 -10.99 6.28 -31.18
CA LYS A 307 -11.03 7.52 -31.97
C LYS A 307 -9.65 8.16 -32.08
N GLY A 308 -9.17 8.36 -33.30
CA GLY A 308 -7.83 8.91 -33.58
C GLY A 308 -6.71 7.87 -33.60
N LEU A 309 -6.97 6.62 -33.21
CA LEU A 309 -6.06 5.50 -33.37
C LEU A 309 -6.30 4.78 -34.70
N GLU A 310 -5.31 4.06 -35.19
CA GLU A 310 -5.43 3.26 -36.41
C GLU A 310 -4.67 1.95 -36.25
N PHE A 311 -5.26 0.86 -36.74
CA PHE A 311 -4.72 -0.49 -36.57
C PHE A 311 -4.66 -1.20 -37.91
N PRO A 312 -3.59 -1.98 -38.19
CA PRO A 312 -3.51 -2.80 -39.40
C PRO A 312 -4.73 -3.70 -39.61
N ILE A 313 -5.14 -4.39 -38.53
CA ILE A 313 -6.24 -5.36 -38.55
C ILE A 313 -7.24 -5.00 -37.45
N VAL A 314 -8.52 -4.86 -37.82
CA VAL A 314 -9.62 -4.52 -36.90
C VAL A 314 -10.70 -5.59 -36.96
N PHE A 315 -11.13 -6.05 -35.78
CA PHE A 315 -12.35 -6.84 -35.60
C PHE A 315 -13.43 -5.97 -34.95
N LEU A 316 -14.58 -5.83 -35.60
CA LEU A 316 -15.81 -5.28 -35.01
C LEU A 316 -16.65 -6.45 -34.51
N ALA A 317 -16.68 -6.66 -33.19
CA ALA A 317 -17.46 -7.72 -32.56
C ALA A 317 -18.83 -7.22 -32.07
N GLY A 318 -19.79 -8.13 -31.97
CA GLY A 318 -21.14 -7.86 -31.50
C GLY A 318 -21.97 -7.05 -32.48
N ALA A 319 -21.79 -7.21 -33.79
CA ALA A 319 -22.54 -6.43 -34.78
C ALA A 319 -24.05 -6.72 -34.77
N SER A 320 -24.49 -7.88 -34.27
CA SER A 320 -25.91 -8.21 -34.04
C SER A 320 -26.44 -7.77 -32.68
N LYS A 321 -25.63 -7.15 -31.82
CA LYS A 321 -26.07 -6.65 -30.51
C LYS A 321 -27.08 -5.51 -30.68
N THR A 322 -28.12 -5.52 -29.86
CA THR A 322 -29.15 -4.49 -29.90
C THR A 322 -28.64 -3.18 -29.34
N PHE A 323 -29.01 -2.06 -29.96
CA PHE A 323 -28.75 -0.72 -29.43
C PHE A 323 -29.41 -0.53 -28.07
N ASN A 324 -28.76 0.23 -27.19
CA ASN A 324 -29.32 0.54 -25.89
C ASN A 324 -30.40 1.63 -26.03
N GLU A 325 -31.65 1.27 -25.75
CA GLU A 325 -32.80 2.18 -25.77
C GLU A 325 -33.39 2.39 -24.34
N GLN A 326 -32.63 2.08 -23.27
CA GLN A 326 -33.13 2.18 -21.89
C GLN A 326 -33.55 3.60 -21.51
N ASP A 327 -32.75 4.61 -21.88
CA ASP A 327 -33.03 6.03 -21.60
C ASP A 327 -34.38 6.45 -22.15
N LEU A 328 -34.74 5.96 -23.34
CA LEU A 328 -36.02 6.23 -24.02
C LEU A 328 -37.25 5.68 -23.28
N ARG A 329 -37.05 4.78 -22.31
CA ARG A 329 -38.10 4.16 -21.49
C ARG A 329 -38.28 4.86 -20.15
N SER A 330 -37.41 5.79 -19.78
CA SER A 330 -37.51 6.53 -18.52
C SER A 330 -38.88 7.20 -18.36
N PRO A 331 -39.45 7.27 -17.13
CA PRO A 331 -40.65 8.05 -16.85
C PRO A 331 -40.54 9.50 -17.30
N THR A 332 -39.34 10.07 -17.24
CA THR A 332 -39.03 11.45 -17.63
C THR A 332 -37.89 11.47 -18.63
N LEU A 333 -38.09 12.17 -19.74
CA LEU A 333 -37.11 12.39 -20.80
C LEU A 333 -36.73 13.87 -20.84
N PHE A 334 -35.46 14.12 -21.16
CA PHE A 334 -34.91 15.46 -21.33
C PHE A 334 -34.50 15.63 -22.79
N SER A 335 -34.77 16.79 -23.36
CA SER A 335 -34.34 17.17 -24.69
C SER A 335 -33.87 18.62 -24.66
N LYS A 336 -32.71 18.87 -25.29
CA LYS A 336 -32.10 20.20 -25.33
C LYS A 336 -33.05 21.25 -25.92
N ASP A 337 -33.83 20.87 -26.92
CA ASP A 337 -34.69 21.80 -27.67
C ASP A 337 -36.15 21.77 -27.20
N LEU A 338 -36.66 20.59 -26.79
CA LEU A 338 -38.07 20.39 -26.44
C LEU A 338 -38.33 20.44 -24.93
N GLY A 339 -37.27 20.56 -24.12
CA GLY A 339 -37.37 20.62 -22.66
C GLY A 339 -37.62 19.25 -22.04
N ILE A 340 -38.61 19.16 -21.15
CA ILE A 340 -38.87 17.97 -20.33
C ILE A 340 -40.17 17.31 -20.76
N GLY A 341 -40.12 15.99 -21.00
CA GLY A 341 -41.29 15.16 -21.28
C GLY A 341 -41.47 14.09 -20.20
N THR A 342 -42.57 14.15 -19.45
CA THR A 342 -42.85 13.20 -18.36
C THR A 342 -44.14 12.42 -18.58
N ASP A 343 -44.30 11.31 -17.87
CA ASP A 343 -45.58 10.62 -17.79
C ASP A 343 -46.62 11.48 -17.05
N VAL A 344 -47.83 11.52 -17.57
CA VAL A 344 -48.97 12.04 -16.82
C VAL A 344 -49.37 10.98 -15.81
N VAL A 345 -49.34 11.36 -14.54
CA VAL A 345 -49.75 10.52 -13.42
C VAL A 345 -51.04 11.10 -12.85
N ASP A 346 -52.11 10.32 -12.91
CA ASP A 346 -53.36 10.59 -12.21
C ASP A 346 -53.34 9.77 -10.91
N PHE A 347 -53.18 10.45 -9.77
CA PHE A 347 -53.09 9.80 -8.46
C PHE A 347 -54.44 9.26 -7.97
N ASP A 348 -55.54 9.91 -8.34
CA ASP A 348 -56.89 9.51 -7.92
C ASP A 348 -57.32 8.22 -8.63
N LEU A 349 -56.99 8.12 -9.92
CA LEU A 349 -57.25 6.93 -10.73
C LEU A 349 -56.11 5.89 -10.66
N SER A 350 -54.97 6.25 -10.09
CA SER A 350 -53.73 5.45 -10.11
C SER A 350 -53.31 5.02 -11.52
N ILE A 351 -53.50 5.91 -12.50
CA ILE A 351 -53.16 5.68 -13.91
C ILE A 351 -51.89 6.44 -14.26
N ARG A 352 -51.01 5.80 -15.02
CA ARG A 352 -49.82 6.41 -15.63
C ARG A 352 -49.92 6.29 -17.15
N SER A 353 -49.72 7.38 -17.87
CA SER A 353 -49.66 7.37 -19.33
C SER A 353 -48.63 8.36 -19.87
N ALA A 354 -48.02 8.06 -21.02
CA ALA A 354 -47.04 8.95 -21.63
C ALA A 354 -47.73 10.21 -22.17
N SER A 355 -47.22 11.39 -21.79
CA SER A 355 -47.70 12.66 -22.33
C SER A 355 -47.31 12.82 -23.81
N LEU A 356 -48.04 13.66 -24.55
CA LEU A 356 -47.68 14.00 -25.94
C LEU A 356 -46.26 14.58 -26.07
N PRO A 357 -45.80 15.52 -25.20
CA PRO A 357 -44.41 15.96 -25.20
C PRO A 357 -43.40 14.83 -25.00
N LYS A 358 -43.68 13.89 -24.09
CA LYS A 358 -42.82 12.72 -23.89
C LYS A 358 -42.71 11.86 -25.15
N LEU A 359 -43.82 11.61 -25.83
CA LEU A 359 -43.82 10.84 -27.08
C LEU A 359 -43.02 11.55 -28.18
N ALA A 360 -43.18 12.87 -28.33
CA ALA A 360 -42.44 13.66 -29.31
C ALA A 360 -40.93 13.68 -29.02
N ILE A 361 -40.56 13.88 -27.75
CA ILE A 361 -39.16 13.82 -27.29
C ILE A 361 -38.59 12.42 -27.57
N ARG A 362 -39.30 11.35 -27.21
CA ARG A 362 -38.82 9.98 -27.41
C ARG A 362 -38.49 9.67 -28.86
N GLU A 363 -39.34 10.05 -29.82
CA GLU A 363 -39.07 9.81 -31.24
C GLU A 363 -37.88 10.63 -31.75
N ARG A 364 -37.70 11.86 -31.24
CA ARG A 364 -36.57 12.71 -31.57
C ARG A 364 -35.26 12.15 -31.02
N GLU A 365 -35.21 11.85 -29.72
CA GLU A 365 -34.04 11.27 -29.04
C GLU A 365 -33.66 9.93 -29.66
N LYS A 366 -34.65 9.10 -30.05
CA LYS A 366 -34.38 7.86 -30.79
C LYS A 366 -33.66 8.12 -32.11
N LYS A 367 -34.07 9.13 -32.87
CA LYS A 367 -33.43 9.49 -34.14
C LYS A 367 -32.01 10.00 -33.93
N GLU A 368 -31.79 10.82 -32.89
CA GLU A 368 -30.47 11.34 -32.53
C GLU A 368 -29.53 10.22 -32.06
N MET A 369 -30.03 9.30 -31.22
CA MET A 369 -29.33 8.09 -30.78
C MET A 369 -28.92 7.20 -31.97
N LEU A 370 -29.83 6.87 -32.88
CA LEU A 370 -29.51 6.06 -34.07
C LEU A 370 -28.50 6.76 -34.98
N ALA A 371 -28.57 8.09 -35.11
CA ALA A 371 -27.59 8.85 -35.87
C ALA A 371 -26.19 8.79 -35.22
N GLU A 372 -26.10 8.83 -33.90
CA GLU A 372 -24.84 8.66 -33.18
C GLU A 372 -24.29 7.23 -33.31
N GLU A 373 -25.13 6.21 -33.19
CA GLU A 373 -24.72 4.83 -33.43
C GLU A 373 -24.18 4.64 -34.86
N MET A 374 -24.75 5.30 -35.87
CA MET A 374 -24.21 5.29 -37.24
C MET A 374 -22.82 5.94 -37.32
N ARG A 375 -22.58 7.04 -36.58
CA ARG A 375 -21.25 7.69 -36.51
C ARG A 375 -20.24 6.78 -35.82
N LEU A 376 -20.64 6.07 -34.76
CA LEU A 376 -19.78 5.09 -34.09
C LEU A 376 -19.41 3.93 -35.01
N LEU A 377 -20.38 3.41 -35.76
CA LEU A 377 -20.11 2.40 -36.79
C LEU A 377 -19.08 2.93 -37.81
N TYR A 378 -19.25 4.15 -38.32
CA TYR A 378 -18.27 4.78 -39.21
C TYR A 378 -16.88 4.88 -38.57
N VAL A 379 -16.78 5.28 -37.30
CA VAL A 379 -15.50 5.33 -36.57
C VAL A 379 -14.87 3.94 -36.53
N ALA A 380 -15.63 2.90 -36.16
CA ALA A 380 -15.13 1.53 -36.07
C ALA A 380 -14.58 1.01 -37.40
N LEU A 381 -15.34 1.18 -38.49
CA LEU A 381 -14.95 0.72 -39.83
C LEU A 381 -13.70 1.46 -40.35
N THR A 382 -13.54 2.74 -40.00
CA THR A 382 -12.40 3.56 -40.44
C THR A 382 -11.14 3.41 -39.59
N ARG A 383 -11.15 2.58 -38.53
CA ARG A 383 -9.93 2.30 -37.75
C ARG A 383 -8.97 1.35 -38.47
N ALA A 384 -9.45 0.59 -39.46
CA ALA A 384 -8.68 -0.44 -40.16
C ALA A 384 -7.80 0.16 -41.25
N LYS A 385 -6.53 -0.24 -41.33
CA LYS A 385 -5.63 0.12 -42.44
C LYS A 385 -5.63 -0.89 -43.57
N GLU A 386 -5.67 -2.19 -43.25
CA GLU A 386 -5.55 -3.26 -44.25
C GLU A 386 -6.71 -4.26 -44.20
N LYS A 387 -7.08 -4.75 -43.01
CA LYS A 387 -8.13 -5.76 -42.86
C LYS A 387 -9.18 -5.32 -41.85
N LEU A 388 -10.43 -5.56 -42.22
CA LEU A 388 -11.60 -5.35 -41.39
C LEU A 388 -12.42 -6.65 -41.34
N TYR A 389 -12.72 -7.10 -40.14
CA TYR A 389 -13.60 -8.22 -39.87
C TYR A 389 -14.83 -7.72 -39.11
N ILE A 390 -16.03 -8.06 -39.57
CA ILE A 390 -17.29 -7.75 -38.90
C ILE A 390 -17.88 -9.08 -38.43
N VAL A 391 -18.09 -9.21 -37.13
CA VAL A 391 -18.49 -10.47 -36.50
C VAL A 391 -19.86 -10.30 -35.86
N ALA A 392 -20.73 -11.29 -36.10
CA ALA A 392 -22.06 -11.35 -35.54
C ALA A 392 -22.50 -12.79 -35.32
N THR A 393 -23.21 -13.03 -34.22
CA THR A 393 -23.91 -14.28 -33.96
C THR A 393 -25.39 -14.13 -34.27
N LEU A 394 -25.94 -15.10 -35.01
CA LEU A 394 -27.35 -15.14 -35.44
C LEU A 394 -27.97 -16.49 -35.06
N PRO A 395 -29.23 -16.52 -34.60
CA PRO A 395 -29.93 -17.77 -34.32
C PRO A 395 -30.24 -18.55 -35.60
N ASP A 396 -30.60 -17.86 -36.68
CA ASP A 396 -30.81 -18.44 -38.01
C ASP A 396 -30.32 -17.48 -39.08
N TYR A 397 -29.20 -17.83 -39.70
CA TYR A 397 -28.60 -17.05 -40.78
C TYR A 397 -29.51 -16.97 -42.03
N LYS A 398 -30.21 -18.05 -42.41
CA LYS A 398 -30.99 -18.07 -43.65
C LYS A 398 -32.17 -17.11 -43.59
N LYS A 399 -32.86 -17.09 -42.44
CA LYS A 399 -33.96 -16.15 -42.19
C LYS A 399 -33.50 -14.69 -42.24
N GLU A 400 -32.32 -14.40 -41.69
CA GLU A 400 -31.78 -13.05 -41.68
C GLU A 400 -31.29 -12.63 -43.08
N GLU A 401 -30.72 -13.55 -43.85
CA GLU A 401 -30.37 -13.33 -45.26
C GLU A 401 -31.59 -12.96 -46.11
N GLU A 402 -32.72 -13.65 -45.95
CA GLU A 402 -33.98 -13.32 -46.63
C GLU A 402 -34.45 -11.90 -46.26
N ARG A 403 -34.40 -11.56 -44.97
CA ARG A 403 -34.75 -10.21 -44.48
C ARG A 403 -33.84 -9.13 -45.06
N TRP A 404 -32.56 -9.42 -45.27
CA TRP A 404 -31.65 -8.47 -45.93
C TRP A 404 -31.98 -8.30 -47.41
N LYS A 405 -32.36 -9.38 -48.11
CA LYS A 405 -32.78 -9.31 -49.52
C LYS A 405 -34.03 -8.47 -49.70
N GLU A 406 -35.01 -8.61 -48.81
CA GLU A 406 -36.24 -7.81 -48.84
C GLU A 406 -35.99 -6.32 -48.60
N LYS A 407 -35.02 -6.00 -47.73
CA LYS A 407 -34.68 -4.62 -47.32
C LYS A 407 -33.55 -4.00 -48.15
N GLY A 408 -32.92 -4.78 -49.02
CA GLY A 408 -31.71 -4.38 -49.75
C GLY A 408 -31.98 -3.23 -50.71
N GLY A 409 -31.01 -2.32 -50.81
CA GLY A 409 -31.07 -1.20 -51.74
C GLY A 409 -30.97 -1.67 -53.20
N LYS A 410 -31.50 -0.89 -54.14
CA LYS A 410 -31.25 -1.10 -55.57
C LYS A 410 -29.87 -0.55 -55.93
N GLY A 411 -28.85 -1.40 -55.83
CA GLY A 411 -27.47 -1.04 -56.19
C GLY A 411 -26.78 -0.11 -55.18
N ASP A 412 -26.42 1.10 -55.62
CA ASP A 412 -25.74 2.12 -54.79
C ASP A 412 -26.68 3.18 -54.19
N GLU A 413 -28.00 3.00 -54.34
CA GLU A 413 -28.97 3.87 -53.69
C GLU A 413 -28.93 3.72 -52.15
N PRO A 414 -29.06 4.83 -51.39
CA PRO A 414 -29.14 4.76 -49.94
C PRO A 414 -30.37 3.97 -49.50
N LEU A 415 -30.23 3.22 -48.40
CA LEU A 415 -31.35 2.49 -47.82
C LEU A 415 -32.49 3.45 -47.45
N PRO A 416 -33.77 3.07 -47.69
CA PRO A 416 -34.92 3.88 -47.30
C PRO A 416 -34.88 4.31 -45.83
N ALA A 417 -35.25 5.57 -45.55
CA ALA A 417 -35.17 6.15 -44.21
C ALA A 417 -35.92 5.33 -43.14
N TYR A 418 -37.05 4.73 -43.49
CA TYR A 418 -37.81 3.86 -42.59
C TYR A 418 -37.01 2.59 -42.16
N HIS A 419 -36.18 2.03 -43.05
CA HIS A 419 -35.32 0.89 -42.71
C HIS A 419 -34.20 1.31 -41.76
N LEU A 420 -33.61 2.49 -41.97
CA LEU A 420 -32.59 3.04 -41.08
C LEU A 420 -33.15 3.28 -39.67
N LEU A 421 -34.36 3.83 -39.56
CA LEU A 421 -35.03 4.15 -38.28
C LEU A 421 -35.58 2.92 -37.54
N SER A 422 -35.81 1.81 -38.24
CA SER A 422 -36.33 0.56 -37.65
C SER A 422 -35.23 -0.44 -37.29
N ALA A 423 -33.96 -0.09 -37.54
CA ALA A 423 -32.82 -0.91 -37.18
C ALA A 423 -32.68 -1.06 -35.67
N LYS A 424 -32.30 -2.26 -35.24
CA LYS A 424 -32.07 -2.59 -33.83
C LYS A 424 -30.61 -2.84 -33.53
N SER A 425 -29.78 -3.12 -34.55
CA SER A 425 -28.37 -3.48 -34.44
C SER A 425 -27.57 -2.93 -35.62
N TYR A 426 -26.24 -2.94 -35.54
CA TYR A 426 -25.39 -2.58 -36.68
C TYR A 426 -25.62 -3.50 -37.89
N LEU A 427 -25.90 -4.77 -37.64
CA LEU A 427 -26.15 -5.74 -38.69
C LEU A 427 -27.42 -5.45 -39.49
N ASP A 428 -28.44 -4.81 -38.88
CA ASP A 428 -29.63 -4.33 -39.59
C ASP A 428 -29.32 -3.23 -40.61
N TRP A 429 -28.18 -2.53 -40.48
CA TRP A 429 -27.67 -1.58 -41.48
C TRP A 429 -26.71 -2.25 -42.46
N ILE A 430 -25.74 -3.03 -41.95
CA ILE A 430 -24.66 -3.62 -42.74
C ILE A 430 -25.18 -4.68 -43.71
N GLY A 431 -26.04 -5.59 -43.25
CA GLY A 431 -26.56 -6.70 -44.05
C GLY A 431 -27.29 -6.22 -45.33
N PRO A 432 -28.35 -5.41 -45.22
CA PRO A 432 -29.08 -4.88 -46.38
C PRO A 432 -28.25 -3.95 -47.28
N ALA A 433 -27.22 -3.28 -46.74
CA ALA A 433 -26.36 -2.39 -47.52
C ALA A 433 -25.33 -3.15 -48.39
N LEU A 434 -24.91 -4.34 -47.95
CA LEU A 434 -23.88 -5.12 -48.65
C LEU A 434 -24.44 -6.22 -49.57
N ILE A 435 -25.67 -6.69 -49.33
CA ILE A 435 -26.29 -7.74 -50.16
C ILE A 435 -26.71 -7.18 -51.52
N LEU A 436 -26.35 -7.88 -52.60
CA LEU A 436 -26.78 -7.51 -53.95
C LEU A 436 -28.11 -8.18 -54.30
N PRO A 437 -29.08 -7.46 -54.90
CA PRO A 437 -30.30 -8.06 -55.44
C PRO A 437 -29.98 -9.14 -56.47
N ARG A 438 -30.80 -10.21 -56.54
CA ARG A 438 -30.68 -11.20 -57.62
C ARG A 438 -31.07 -10.55 -58.94
N ASP A 439 -30.20 -10.64 -59.94
CA ASP A 439 -30.54 -10.25 -61.31
C ASP A 439 -31.59 -11.22 -61.85
N SER A 440 -32.76 -10.68 -62.20
CA SER A 440 -33.98 -11.45 -62.49
C SER A 440 -33.94 -12.23 -63.82
N SER A 441 -32.82 -12.23 -64.55
CA SER A 441 -32.74 -12.85 -65.88
C SER A 441 -31.68 -13.96 -66.04
N GLN A 442 -30.77 -14.19 -65.07
CA GLN A 442 -29.71 -15.21 -65.22
C GLN A 442 -29.64 -16.29 -64.12
N ASP A 443 -30.31 -16.13 -62.97
CA ASP A 443 -30.14 -17.03 -61.81
C ASP A 443 -31.23 -18.11 -61.64
N LEU A 444 -32.04 -18.37 -62.67
CA LEU A 444 -33.10 -19.39 -62.64
C LEU A 444 -32.59 -20.84 -62.62
N SER A 445 -31.27 -21.09 -62.73
CA SER A 445 -30.71 -22.44 -62.84
C SER A 445 -29.87 -22.94 -61.65
N SER A 446 -29.72 -22.19 -60.55
CA SER A 446 -28.94 -22.67 -59.41
C SER A 446 -29.64 -22.48 -58.07
N ASN A 447 -30.31 -23.53 -57.61
CA ASN A 447 -30.96 -23.64 -56.30
C ASN A 447 -29.97 -23.77 -55.12
N GLY A 448 -28.80 -23.13 -55.22
CA GLY A 448 -27.72 -23.28 -54.23
C GLY A 448 -26.57 -22.26 -54.34
N ALA A 449 -26.71 -21.18 -55.11
CA ALA A 449 -25.68 -20.15 -55.19
C ALA A 449 -25.64 -19.29 -53.92
N SER A 450 -24.46 -19.17 -53.31
CA SER A 450 -24.20 -18.26 -52.19
C SER A 450 -24.59 -16.82 -52.56
N PRO A 451 -25.15 -16.03 -51.63
CA PRO A 451 -25.49 -14.63 -51.89
C PRO A 451 -24.26 -13.84 -52.35
N ARG A 452 -24.45 -12.99 -53.37
CA ARG A 452 -23.42 -12.06 -53.83
C ARG A 452 -23.43 -10.81 -52.94
N PHE A 453 -22.23 -10.40 -52.50
CA PHE A 453 -22.00 -9.16 -51.77
C PHE A 453 -21.27 -8.16 -52.68
N LYS A 454 -21.34 -6.86 -52.33
CA LYS A 454 -20.56 -5.81 -53.02
C LYS A 454 -19.06 -6.18 -53.07
N GLU A 455 -18.39 -5.75 -54.13
CA GLU A 455 -16.96 -6.02 -54.34
C GLU A 455 -16.11 -5.63 -53.12
N GLY A 456 -15.15 -6.49 -52.77
CA GLY A 456 -14.28 -6.30 -51.60
C GLY A 456 -14.80 -6.93 -50.29
N PHE A 457 -16.04 -7.41 -50.25
CA PHE A 457 -16.60 -8.10 -49.08
C PHE A 457 -16.76 -9.60 -49.32
N THR A 458 -16.40 -10.39 -48.31
CA THR A 458 -16.57 -11.85 -48.31
C THR A 458 -17.39 -12.27 -47.09
N LEU A 459 -18.46 -13.02 -47.31
CA LEU A 459 -19.23 -13.63 -46.22
C LEU A 459 -18.74 -15.04 -45.94
N GLN A 460 -18.53 -15.35 -44.67
CA GLN A 460 -18.28 -16.70 -44.18
C GLN A 460 -19.29 -17.02 -43.08
N VAL A 461 -19.96 -18.18 -43.19
CA VAL A 461 -20.92 -18.66 -42.19
C VAL A 461 -20.34 -19.91 -41.55
N ILE A 462 -20.20 -19.89 -40.22
CA ILE A 462 -19.60 -20.98 -39.45
C ILE A 462 -20.65 -21.50 -38.47
N PRO A 463 -21.01 -22.79 -38.51
CA PRO A 463 -21.90 -23.41 -37.53
C PRO A 463 -21.31 -23.37 -36.12
N ALA A 464 -22.10 -22.99 -35.11
CA ALA A 464 -21.65 -22.90 -33.71
C ALA A 464 -20.99 -24.19 -33.17
N ARG A 465 -21.42 -25.36 -33.66
CA ARG A 465 -20.86 -26.68 -33.31
C ARG A 465 -19.37 -26.85 -33.64
N GLU A 466 -18.85 -26.07 -34.59
CA GLU A 466 -17.44 -26.10 -34.97
C GLU A 466 -16.57 -25.30 -33.98
N LEU A 467 -17.18 -24.46 -33.15
CA LEU A 467 -16.53 -23.59 -32.17
C LEU A 467 -16.68 -24.10 -30.71
N SER A 468 -17.41 -25.20 -30.50
CA SER A 468 -17.77 -25.70 -29.15
C SER A 468 -16.73 -26.58 -28.47
N HIS A 469 -15.62 -26.95 -29.13
CA HIS A 469 -14.57 -27.78 -28.52
C HIS A 469 -13.26 -26.99 -28.32
N PRO A 470 -12.88 -26.64 -27.08
CA PRO A 470 -11.54 -26.15 -26.81
C PRO A 470 -10.56 -27.33 -26.90
N THR A 471 -9.69 -27.33 -27.90
CA THR A 471 -8.50 -28.20 -27.88
C THR A 471 -7.58 -27.67 -26.78
N ARG A 472 -7.59 -28.32 -25.62
CA ARG A 472 -6.68 -28.00 -24.50
C ARG A 472 -5.23 -28.14 -24.99
N MET A 473 -4.39 -27.15 -24.69
CA MET A 473 -2.97 -27.20 -25.02
C MET A 473 -2.20 -28.01 -23.97
N LYS A 474 -1.23 -28.83 -24.40
CA LYS A 474 -0.35 -29.63 -23.52
C LYS A 474 0.35 -28.81 -22.42
N GLY A 475 0.70 -27.55 -22.66
CA GLY A 475 1.37 -26.69 -21.68
C GLY A 475 0.51 -26.31 -20.46
N GLU A 476 -0.82 -26.37 -20.56
CA GLU A 476 -1.71 -26.18 -19.39
C GLU A 476 -1.73 -27.42 -18.48
N GLU A 477 -1.53 -28.62 -19.01
CA GLU A 477 -1.52 -29.86 -18.21
C GLU A 477 -0.30 -29.88 -17.29
N ILE A 478 0.88 -29.56 -17.82
CA ILE A 478 2.15 -29.49 -17.05
C ILE A 478 2.05 -28.41 -15.97
N ARG A 479 1.55 -27.21 -16.31
CA ARG A 479 1.36 -26.13 -15.33
C ARG A 479 0.32 -26.47 -14.26
N SER A 480 -0.74 -27.18 -14.63
CA SER A 480 -1.77 -27.64 -13.70
C SER A 480 -1.21 -28.69 -12.74
N GLU A 481 -0.34 -29.59 -13.23
CA GLU A 481 0.33 -30.61 -12.41
C GLU A 481 1.29 -29.96 -11.41
N ILE A 482 2.14 -29.02 -11.87
CA ILE A 482 3.00 -28.21 -10.97
C ILE A 482 2.14 -27.48 -9.93
N TRP A 483 1.02 -26.89 -10.34
CA TRP A 483 0.10 -26.20 -9.44
C TRP A 483 -0.52 -27.14 -8.41
N GLU A 484 -0.92 -28.34 -8.81
CA GLU A 484 -1.45 -29.33 -7.88
C GLU A 484 -0.40 -29.79 -6.86
N THR A 485 0.84 -30.01 -7.29
CA THR A 485 1.95 -30.37 -6.39
C THR A 485 2.24 -29.27 -5.39
N LEU A 486 2.35 -28.01 -5.86
CA LEU A 486 2.55 -26.85 -5.00
C LEU A 486 1.38 -26.62 -4.03
N ARG A 487 0.14 -26.87 -4.47
CA ARG A 487 -1.06 -26.75 -3.62
C ARG A 487 -1.07 -27.76 -2.47
N ARG A 488 -0.37 -28.88 -2.64
CA ARG A 488 -0.18 -29.91 -1.60
C ARG A 488 1.06 -29.65 -0.73
N PHE A 489 1.78 -28.54 -0.96
CA PHE A 489 3.07 -28.24 -0.33
C PHE A 489 4.13 -29.34 -0.57
N GLU A 490 4.01 -30.05 -1.69
CA GLU A 490 4.96 -31.06 -2.12
C GLU A 490 6.07 -30.42 -2.98
N THR A 491 7.26 -31.02 -2.96
CA THR A 491 8.36 -30.59 -3.81
C THR A 491 8.02 -30.84 -5.28
N VAL A 492 8.13 -29.80 -6.12
CA VAL A 492 7.92 -29.96 -7.56
C VAL A 492 9.01 -30.85 -8.13
N PRO A 493 8.67 -31.96 -8.80
CA PRO A 493 9.65 -32.82 -9.46
C PRO A 493 10.56 -32.03 -10.39
N VAL A 494 11.87 -32.26 -10.29
CA VAL A 494 12.89 -31.60 -11.12
C VAL A 494 12.66 -31.85 -12.62
N SER A 495 12.03 -32.96 -12.99
CA SER A 495 11.62 -33.26 -14.36
C SER A 495 10.63 -32.24 -14.94
N LEU A 496 9.65 -31.78 -14.14
CA LEU A 496 8.68 -30.75 -14.55
C LEU A 496 9.35 -29.38 -14.68
N ILE A 497 10.41 -29.13 -13.90
CA ILE A 497 11.23 -27.90 -14.01
C ILE A 497 12.02 -27.94 -15.32
N HIS A 498 12.70 -29.05 -15.63
CA HIS A 498 13.44 -29.21 -16.88
C HIS A 498 12.56 -29.11 -18.12
N GLU A 499 11.33 -29.64 -18.09
CA GLU A 499 10.36 -29.47 -19.18
C GLU A 499 9.99 -27.99 -19.41
N VAL A 500 9.87 -27.20 -18.33
CA VAL A 500 9.67 -25.74 -18.42
C VAL A 500 10.93 -25.02 -18.90
N GLU A 501 12.12 -25.47 -18.51
CA GLU A 501 13.40 -24.91 -19.01
C GLU A 501 13.58 -25.17 -20.52
N GLU A 502 13.23 -26.36 -21.00
CA GLU A 502 13.21 -26.69 -22.43
C GLU A 502 12.18 -25.85 -23.20
N GLU A 503 10.99 -25.63 -22.63
CA GLU A 503 9.94 -24.82 -23.26
C GLU A 503 10.26 -23.32 -23.26
N THR A 504 10.89 -22.80 -22.20
CA THR A 504 11.17 -21.36 -22.03
C THR A 504 12.57 -20.93 -22.45
N GLY A 505 13.49 -21.88 -22.68
CA GLY A 505 14.89 -21.62 -23.04
C GLY A 505 15.71 -20.94 -21.93
N ARG A 506 15.24 -20.97 -20.67
CA ARG A 506 15.92 -20.37 -19.52
C ARG A 506 16.59 -21.47 -18.70
N GLN A 507 17.90 -21.36 -18.48
CA GLN A 507 18.61 -22.22 -17.53
C GLN A 507 18.42 -21.69 -16.10
N ALA A 508 18.09 -22.56 -15.16
CA ALA A 508 18.15 -22.26 -13.74
C ALA A 508 19.58 -21.88 -13.32
N MET A 509 19.65 -21.02 -12.30
CA MET A 509 20.90 -20.67 -11.64
C MET A 509 21.46 -21.90 -10.92
N ALA A 510 22.79 -22.07 -10.91
CA ALA A 510 23.43 -23.18 -10.20
C ALA A 510 23.07 -23.15 -8.70
N GLU A 511 22.78 -24.31 -8.11
CA GLU A 511 22.35 -24.46 -6.71
C GLU A 511 23.34 -23.82 -5.72
N GLU A 512 24.64 -24.02 -5.96
CA GLU A 512 25.73 -23.45 -5.15
C GLU A 512 25.70 -21.90 -5.12
N GLU A 513 25.32 -21.27 -6.24
CA GLU A 513 25.22 -19.81 -6.33
C GLU A 513 23.96 -19.29 -5.60
N LEU A 514 22.85 -20.04 -5.65
CA LEU A 514 21.63 -19.71 -4.90
C LEU A 514 21.88 -19.81 -3.39
N GLU A 515 22.54 -20.86 -2.92
CA GLU A 515 22.92 -21.00 -1.50
C GLU A 515 23.86 -19.87 -1.07
N ARG A 516 24.85 -19.51 -1.90
CA ARG A 516 25.75 -18.38 -1.63
C ARG A 516 25.00 -17.06 -1.50
N ILE A 517 24.01 -16.80 -2.36
CA ILE A 517 23.23 -15.55 -2.35
C ILE A 517 22.25 -15.52 -1.17
N LEU A 518 21.48 -16.59 -0.94
CA LEU A 518 20.47 -16.64 0.12
C LEU A 518 21.08 -16.77 1.52
N GLY A 519 22.25 -17.39 1.63
CA GLY A 519 23.02 -17.51 2.87
C GLY A 519 23.88 -16.30 3.20
N TRP A 520 24.00 -15.32 2.29
CA TRP A 520 24.79 -14.12 2.54
C TRP A 520 24.17 -13.26 3.63
N THR A 521 24.95 -12.94 4.65
CA THR A 521 24.61 -11.96 5.69
C THR A 521 25.60 -10.81 5.63
N SER A 522 25.12 -9.59 5.86
CA SER A 522 25.99 -8.41 5.88
C SER A 522 26.94 -8.51 7.06
N PRO A 523 28.28 -8.49 6.85
CA PRO A 523 29.24 -8.47 7.94
C PRO A 523 29.14 -7.18 8.79
N TYR A 524 28.45 -6.16 8.28
CA TYR A 524 28.29 -4.84 8.90
C TYR A 524 26.97 -4.67 9.67
N THR A 525 26.21 -5.75 9.91
CA THR A 525 24.93 -5.70 10.63
C THR A 525 24.97 -4.95 11.98
N PRO A 526 26.03 -5.09 12.82
CA PRO A 526 26.15 -4.29 14.04
C PRO A 526 26.20 -2.78 13.77
N MET A 527 26.90 -2.34 12.72
CA MET A 527 27.04 -0.91 12.39
C MET A 527 25.71 -0.24 12.04
N GLU A 528 24.75 -0.97 11.46
CA GLU A 528 23.45 -0.42 11.07
C GLU A 528 22.57 -0.07 12.28
N ARG A 529 22.81 -0.71 13.43
CA ARG A 529 22.01 -0.56 14.65
C ARG A 529 22.52 0.55 15.57
N HIS A 530 23.82 0.83 15.51
CA HIS A 530 24.50 1.68 16.47
C HIS A 530 24.87 3.05 15.86
N PRO A 531 24.49 4.17 16.48
CA PRO A 531 24.92 5.49 16.01
C PRO A 531 26.45 5.64 16.06
N ALA A 532 27.04 6.14 14.97
CA ALA A 532 28.48 6.41 14.87
C ALA A 532 28.99 7.54 15.80
N LYS A 533 28.07 8.34 16.35
CA LYS A 533 28.37 9.46 17.26
C LYS A 533 27.58 9.30 18.56
N GLN A 534 28.26 9.46 19.69
CA GLN A 534 27.67 9.39 21.04
C GLN A 534 28.19 10.51 21.93
N SER A 535 27.37 10.95 22.89
CA SER A 535 27.83 11.79 23.99
C SER A 535 28.27 10.94 25.18
N VAL A 536 29.23 11.43 25.98
CA VAL A 536 29.65 10.72 27.21
C VAL A 536 28.47 10.48 28.16
N SER A 537 27.52 11.42 28.26
CA SER A 537 26.31 11.28 29.06
C SER A 537 25.38 10.16 28.56
N GLU A 538 25.26 9.98 27.24
CA GLU A 538 24.47 8.89 26.64
C GLU A 538 25.13 7.52 26.84
N ILE A 539 26.45 7.42 26.70
CA ILE A 539 27.20 6.17 26.95
C ILE A 539 27.02 5.76 28.41
N LYS A 540 27.23 6.70 29.35
CA LYS A 540 26.99 6.46 30.78
C LYS A 540 25.58 5.96 31.05
N ARG A 541 24.57 6.59 30.45
CA ARG A 541 23.17 6.20 30.62
C ARG A 541 22.90 4.79 30.08
N LYS A 542 23.43 4.44 28.91
CA LYS A 542 23.26 3.09 28.33
C LYS A 542 23.91 2.02 29.17
N MET A 543 25.12 2.26 29.67
CA MET A 543 25.85 1.34 30.54
C MET A 543 25.11 1.11 31.87
N GLN A 544 24.52 2.16 32.45
CA GLN A 544 23.70 2.02 33.66
C GLN A 544 22.43 1.22 33.43
N LEU A 545 21.73 1.48 32.32
CA LEU A 545 20.53 0.71 31.97
C LEU A 545 20.86 -0.76 31.74
N PHE A 546 21.99 -1.06 31.09
CA PHE A 546 22.42 -2.43 30.85
C PHE A 546 22.75 -3.16 32.17
N GLN A 547 23.43 -2.49 33.11
CA GLN A 547 23.70 -3.03 34.44
C GLN A 547 22.42 -3.25 35.27
N GLU A 548 21.49 -2.29 35.25
CA GLU A 548 20.17 -2.43 35.91
C GLU A 548 19.39 -3.62 35.29
N GLU A 549 19.42 -3.79 33.97
CA GLU A 549 18.78 -4.91 33.28
C GLU A 549 19.43 -6.26 33.62
N GLU A 550 20.76 -6.34 33.71
CA GLU A 550 21.46 -7.55 34.17
C GLU A 550 21.11 -7.89 35.62
N GLU A 551 21.12 -6.91 36.52
CA GLU A 551 20.76 -7.10 37.94
C GLU A 551 19.29 -7.50 38.12
N GLU A 552 18.36 -6.88 37.36
CA GLU A 552 16.94 -7.28 37.35
C GLU A 552 16.76 -8.70 36.79
N GLN A 553 17.48 -9.06 35.72
CA GLN A 553 17.45 -10.41 35.15
C GLN A 553 18.04 -11.45 36.12
N GLU A 554 19.13 -11.13 36.81
CA GLU A 554 19.78 -11.97 37.80
C GLU A 554 18.90 -12.16 39.05
N MET A 555 18.21 -11.10 39.50
CA MET A 555 17.17 -11.14 40.54
C MET A 555 15.96 -11.99 40.11
N LEU A 556 15.52 -11.87 38.86
CA LEU A 556 14.43 -12.70 38.31
C LEU A 556 14.85 -14.18 38.26
N TRP A 557 16.12 -14.43 37.92
CA TRP A 557 16.73 -15.76 37.90
C TRP A 557 16.81 -16.37 39.30
N LEU A 558 17.33 -15.63 40.28
CA LEU A 558 17.43 -16.04 41.69
C LEU A 558 16.06 -16.24 42.35
N GLY A 559 15.07 -15.41 41.99
CA GLY A 559 13.68 -15.52 42.47
C GLY A 559 12.88 -16.69 41.87
N SER A 560 13.36 -17.28 40.77
CA SER A 560 12.67 -18.38 40.08
C SER A 560 12.93 -19.77 40.69
N GLY A 561 13.82 -19.87 41.70
CA GLY A 561 14.02 -21.11 42.47
C GLY A 561 14.55 -22.30 41.66
N ILE A 562 15.24 -22.05 40.55
CA ILE A 562 15.80 -23.10 39.69
C ILE A 562 17.15 -23.55 40.25
N ASP A 563 17.19 -24.77 40.80
CA ASP A 563 18.37 -25.36 41.42
C ASP A 563 19.42 -25.77 40.38
N SER A 564 20.69 -25.53 40.70
CA SER A 564 21.87 -25.57 39.80
C SER A 564 22.37 -26.98 39.44
N GLY A 565 21.47 -27.96 39.33
CA GLY A 565 21.83 -29.38 39.29
C GLY A 565 21.49 -30.18 38.02
N THR A 566 20.78 -29.64 37.03
CA THR A 566 20.41 -30.42 35.84
C THR A 566 20.65 -29.64 34.54
N GLY A 567 21.34 -30.30 33.59
CA GLY A 567 21.73 -29.75 32.27
C GLY A 567 20.58 -29.45 31.30
N PHE A 568 19.36 -29.22 31.82
CA PHE A 568 18.18 -28.76 31.07
C PHE A 568 17.96 -27.24 31.19
N ALA A 569 18.78 -26.53 31.96
CA ALA A 569 18.64 -25.11 32.24
C ALA A 569 19.22 -24.16 31.15
N SER A 570 19.88 -24.67 30.10
CA SER A 570 20.54 -23.81 29.08
C SER A 570 19.57 -23.22 28.06
N ASP A 571 18.61 -23.99 27.55
CA ASP A 571 17.82 -23.58 26.38
C ASP A 571 16.67 -22.62 26.72
N ALA A 572 16.07 -22.77 27.89
CA ALA A 572 15.08 -21.82 28.41
C ALA A 572 15.72 -20.47 28.78
N ALA A 573 16.97 -20.49 29.29
CA ALA A 573 17.73 -19.30 29.64
C ALA A 573 18.17 -18.51 28.39
N ILE A 574 18.55 -19.21 27.30
CA ILE A 574 18.87 -18.59 26.01
C ILE A 574 17.62 -17.99 25.36
N SER A 575 16.48 -18.69 25.43
CA SER A 575 15.20 -18.21 24.88
C SER A 575 14.67 -16.97 25.61
N LEU A 576 14.82 -16.90 26.93
CA LEU A 576 14.46 -15.72 27.73
C LEU A 576 15.39 -14.54 27.47
N ARG A 577 16.71 -14.77 27.26
CA ARG A 577 17.67 -13.73 26.82
C ARG A 577 17.36 -13.19 25.42
N GLN A 578 16.92 -14.04 24.49
CA GLN A 578 16.59 -13.63 23.12
C GLN A 578 15.23 -12.93 22.99
N ALA A 579 14.25 -13.27 23.84
CA ALA A 579 12.93 -12.62 23.82
C ALA A 579 12.97 -11.20 24.44
N SER A 580 13.80 -10.98 25.45
CA SER A 580 13.91 -9.71 26.18
C SER A 580 14.79 -8.66 25.49
N SER A 581 15.68 -9.05 24.57
CA SER A 581 16.51 -8.12 23.77
C SER A 581 15.74 -7.32 22.71
N SER A 582 14.45 -7.62 22.49
CA SER A 582 13.65 -7.06 21.39
C SER A 582 12.94 -5.74 21.70
N PHE A 583 12.95 -5.28 22.95
CA PHE A 583 12.42 -3.96 23.33
C PHE A 583 13.30 -3.33 24.40
N PRO A 584 14.27 -2.46 24.05
CA PRO A 584 14.80 -1.56 25.06
C PRO A 584 13.61 -0.74 25.56
N LEU A 585 13.21 -0.97 26.81
CA LEU A 585 12.25 -0.14 27.53
C LEU A 585 12.86 1.25 27.61
N ARG A 586 12.70 2.04 26.55
CA ARG A 586 12.97 3.48 26.57
C ARG A 586 12.02 4.05 27.62
N ARG A 587 12.51 4.18 28.86
CA ARG A 587 11.81 4.95 29.91
C ARG A 587 11.33 6.23 29.23
N PRO A 588 10.01 6.51 29.23
CA PRO A 588 9.46 7.62 28.48
C PRO A 588 10.22 8.88 28.88
N ARG A 589 10.62 9.68 27.88
CA ARG A 589 11.10 11.03 28.15
C ARG A 589 10.03 11.70 29.01
N LEU A 590 10.38 12.12 30.23
CA LEU A 590 9.51 12.93 31.08
C LEU A 590 8.92 14.03 30.19
N ALA A 591 7.63 13.93 29.90
CA ALA A 591 6.96 14.92 29.06
C ALA A 591 6.97 16.22 29.87
N ARG A 592 7.84 17.17 29.48
CA ARG A 592 7.90 18.47 30.14
C ARG A 592 6.55 19.15 30.00
N ARG A 593 6.06 19.75 31.09
CA ARG A 593 4.83 20.52 31.02
C ARG A 593 5.15 21.83 30.30
N PRO A 594 4.18 22.43 29.59
CA PRO A 594 4.37 23.79 29.10
C PRO A 594 4.69 24.73 30.26
N ARG A 595 5.66 25.63 30.08
CA ARG A 595 6.19 26.50 31.13
C ARG A 595 5.13 27.35 31.86
N PHE A 596 4.03 27.67 31.17
CA PHE A 596 2.89 28.41 31.76
C PHE A 596 2.01 27.57 32.70
N MET A 597 2.19 26.25 32.75
CA MET A 597 1.48 25.33 33.65
C MET A 597 2.34 24.84 34.83
N GLU A 598 3.62 25.21 34.86
CA GLU A 598 4.55 24.80 35.91
C GLU A 598 4.46 25.77 37.09
N GLU A 599 4.53 25.24 38.32
CA GLU A 599 4.70 26.07 39.52
C GLU A 599 6.08 26.73 39.43
N GLY A 600 6.11 28.06 39.53
CA GLY A 600 7.32 28.84 39.25
C GLY A 600 8.55 28.38 40.05
N GLY A 601 9.66 28.14 39.36
CA GLY A 601 10.93 27.75 39.96
C GLY A 601 11.85 27.05 38.96
N LEU A 602 13.14 27.01 39.27
CA LEU A 602 14.14 26.30 38.46
C LEU A 602 14.19 24.82 38.84
N THR A 603 14.22 23.96 37.82
CA THR A 603 14.47 22.52 37.97
C THR A 603 15.88 22.26 38.52
N ALA A 604 16.10 21.08 39.12
CA ALA A 604 17.42 20.69 39.61
C ALA A 604 18.50 20.74 38.52
N THR A 605 18.18 20.35 37.28
CA THR A 605 19.09 20.43 36.13
C THR A 605 19.41 21.87 35.74
N GLU A 606 18.43 22.78 35.79
CA GLU A 606 18.67 24.21 35.50
C GLU A 606 19.53 24.86 36.58
N LYS A 607 19.31 24.53 37.86
CA LYS A 607 20.19 24.96 38.96
C LYS A 607 21.61 24.44 38.79
N GLY A 608 21.76 23.17 38.41
CA GLY A 608 23.06 22.57 38.10
C GLY A 608 23.77 23.27 36.94
N THR A 609 23.06 23.52 35.84
CA THR A 609 23.61 24.21 34.67
C THR A 609 24.03 25.65 35.01
N ALA A 610 23.23 26.35 35.82
CA ALA A 610 23.58 27.69 36.31
C ALA A 610 24.86 27.65 37.17
N MET A 611 25.00 26.66 38.06
CA MET A 611 26.21 26.47 38.87
C MET A 611 27.46 26.21 38.00
N HIS A 612 27.38 25.34 36.99
CA HIS A 612 28.48 25.12 36.04
C HIS A 612 28.87 26.40 35.30
N THR A 613 27.87 27.17 34.84
CA THR A 613 28.09 28.46 34.14
C THR A 613 28.83 29.45 35.02
N VAL A 614 28.51 29.51 36.32
CA VAL A 614 29.24 30.33 37.30
C VAL A 614 30.68 29.85 37.41
N MET A 615 30.90 28.56 37.71
CA MET A 615 32.25 28.01 37.88
C MET A 615 33.15 28.18 36.63
N GLN A 616 32.56 28.14 35.44
CA GLN A 616 33.25 28.41 34.18
C GLN A 616 33.75 29.86 34.07
N HIS A 617 32.96 30.84 34.51
CA HIS A 617 33.21 32.26 34.24
C HIS A 617 33.80 33.04 35.41
N LEU A 618 33.85 32.47 36.63
CA LEU A 618 34.45 33.12 37.79
C LEU A 618 35.89 33.57 37.49
N ASP A 619 36.25 34.78 37.93
CA ASP A 619 37.62 35.28 37.78
C ASP A 619 38.51 34.74 38.91
N LEU A 620 39.41 33.82 38.57
CA LEU A 620 40.30 33.15 39.53
C LEU A 620 41.61 33.91 39.80
N THR A 621 41.84 35.07 39.17
CA THR A 621 43.12 35.81 39.25
C THR A 621 43.29 36.63 40.53
N ARG A 622 42.23 36.78 41.33
CA ARG A 622 42.21 37.55 42.58
C ARG A 622 41.55 36.72 43.69
N PRO A 623 41.76 37.05 44.98
CA PRO A 623 41.06 36.38 46.09
C PRO A 623 39.54 36.49 45.95
N LEU A 624 38.84 35.39 46.17
CA LEU A 624 37.38 35.34 46.14
C LEU A 624 36.82 35.56 47.55
N ASP A 625 35.98 36.57 47.70
CA ASP A 625 35.14 36.79 48.88
C ASP A 625 33.65 36.87 48.47
N ARG A 626 32.76 36.92 49.46
CA ARG A 626 31.31 36.90 49.21
C ARG A 626 30.85 38.10 48.38
N ASP A 627 31.32 39.29 48.72
CA ASP A 627 30.94 40.53 48.04
C ASP A 627 31.32 40.48 46.55
N ARG A 628 32.50 39.91 46.24
CA ARG A 628 32.96 39.75 44.87
C ARG A 628 32.16 38.72 44.08
N VAL A 629 31.86 37.55 44.66
CA VAL A 629 31.02 36.56 43.97
C VAL A 629 29.64 37.14 43.68
N GLU A 630 29.07 37.93 44.59
CA GLU A 630 27.81 38.66 44.35
C GLU A 630 27.93 39.70 43.22
N GLU A 631 29.05 40.42 43.13
CA GLU A 631 29.32 41.36 42.03
C GLU A 631 29.46 40.64 40.69
N GLU A 632 30.16 39.50 40.65
CA GLU A 632 30.32 38.68 39.45
C GLU A 632 28.98 38.09 38.99
N LEU A 633 28.13 37.61 39.91
CA LEU A 633 26.77 37.18 39.58
C LEU A 633 25.91 38.32 38.99
N LYS A 634 25.99 39.53 39.55
CA LYS A 634 25.32 40.71 38.96
C LYS A 634 25.87 41.01 37.56
N SER A 635 27.17 40.84 37.35
CA SER A 635 27.77 40.98 36.03
C SER A 635 27.30 39.90 35.05
N PHE A 636 27.14 38.65 35.49
CA PHE A 636 26.64 37.56 34.64
C PHE A 636 25.19 37.78 34.23
N VAL A 637 24.34 38.31 35.12
CA VAL A 637 22.97 38.72 34.77
C VAL A 637 22.96 39.88 33.78
N ARG A 638 23.81 40.91 33.98
CA ARG A 638 23.94 42.04 33.05
C ARG A 638 24.43 41.62 31.66
N ARG A 639 25.26 40.58 31.58
CA ARG A 639 25.78 40.00 30.33
C ARG A 639 24.88 38.90 29.76
N GLU A 640 23.72 38.66 30.38
CA GLU A 640 22.76 37.61 29.99
C GLU A 640 23.34 36.19 29.99
N LEU A 641 24.42 35.95 30.76
CA LEU A 641 24.97 34.61 30.99
C LEU A 641 24.10 33.79 31.96
N LEU A 642 23.36 34.47 32.85
CA LEU A 642 22.41 33.88 33.79
C LEU A 642 21.12 34.71 33.81
N THR A 643 19.99 34.06 34.01
CA THR A 643 18.73 34.77 34.32
C THR A 643 18.75 35.28 35.77
N PRO A 644 17.93 36.31 36.11
CA PRO A 644 17.80 36.77 37.49
C PRO A 644 17.35 35.66 38.46
N GLU A 645 16.52 34.73 37.99
CA GLU A 645 16.08 33.57 38.75
C GLU A 645 17.23 32.57 38.98
N GLN A 646 18.05 32.33 37.96
CA GLN A 646 19.23 31.45 38.07
C GLN A 646 20.25 32.01 39.04
N ALA A 647 20.58 33.29 38.93
CA ALA A 647 21.52 33.96 39.83
C ALA A 647 21.06 33.90 41.30
N LYS A 648 19.75 34.06 41.56
CA LYS A 648 19.17 33.92 42.91
C LYS A 648 19.24 32.48 43.47
N SER A 649 19.36 31.48 42.60
CA SER A 649 19.39 30.06 43.00
C SER A 649 20.78 29.50 43.30
N ILE A 650 21.84 30.29 43.06
CA ILE A 650 23.24 29.88 43.27
C ILE A 650 23.59 29.88 44.76
N ASP A 651 24.14 28.78 45.26
CA ASP A 651 24.73 28.70 46.59
C ASP A 651 26.14 29.31 46.60
N ILE A 652 26.21 30.61 46.90
CA ILE A 652 27.47 31.37 47.00
C ILE A 652 28.38 30.79 48.09
N ASP A 653 27.81 30.39 49.23
CA ASP A 653 28.62 29.84 50.31
C ASP A 653 29.22 28.49 49.89
N GLY A 654 28.50 27.69 49.11
CA GLY A 654 29.02 26.45 48.50
C GLY A 654 30.23 26.68 47.59
N ILE A 655 30.19 27.73 46.76
CA ILE A 655 31.33 28.14 45.92
C ILE A 655 32.53 28.54 46.79
N LEU A 656 32.32 29.41 47.78
CA LEU A 656 33.39 29.85 48.68
C LEU A 656 33.97 28.68 49.50
N ARG A 657 33.13 27.74 49.91
CA ARG A 657 33.57 26.50 50.58
C ARG A 657 34.45 25.66 49.65
N PHE A 658 34.08 25.47 48.39
CA PHE A 658 34.94 24.79 47.40
C PHE A 658 36.32 25.43 47.31
N PHE A 659 36.42 26.76 47.16
CA PHE A 659 37.71 27.46 47.05
C PHE A 659 38.55 27.42 48.34
N ASN A 660 37.92 27.16 49.50
CA ASN A 660 38.63 26.92 50.75
C ASN A 660 39.20 25.50 50.89
N THR A 661 38.73 24.54 50.08
CA THR A 661 39.28 23.18 50.08
C THR A 661 40.71 23.13 49.53
N ARG A 662 41.41 22.02 49.77
CA ARG A 662 42.74 21.79 49.18
C ARG A 662 42.71 21.87 47.65
N MET A 663 41.66 21.37 47.00
CA MET A 663 41.51 21.41 45.54
C MET A 663 41.22 22.83 45.03
N GLY A 664 40.36 23.57 45.72
CA GLY A 664 40.06 24.95 45.37
C GLY A 664 41.29 25.87 45.46
N ARG A 665 42.10 25.73 46.51
CA ARG A 665 43.37 26.47 46.65
C ARG A 665 44.39 26.12 45.58
N ARG A 666 44.45 24.84 45.20
CA ARG A 666 45.24 24.34 44.06
C ARG A 666 44.83 25.02 42.76
N MET A 667 43.53 25.07 42.48
CA MET A 667 42.98 25.76 41.31
C MET A 667 43.32 27.26 41.27
N LEU A 668 43.33 27.95 42.42
CA LEU A 668 43.69 29.38 42.52
C LEU A 668 45.19 29.66 42.36
N THR A 669 46.05 28.69 42.67
CA THR A 669 47.52 28.84 42.65
C THR A 669 48.18 28.17 41.44
N ALA A 670 47.39 27.44 40.64
CA ALA A 670 47.85 26.74 39.46
C ALA A 670 48.41 27.69 38.40
N SER A 671 49.36 27.18 37.62
CA SER A 671 50.00 27.94 36.54
C SER A 671 49.01 28.28 35.41
N HIS A 672 48.09 27.36 35.13
CA HIS A 672 47.01 27.56 34.19
C HIS A 672 45.80 26.70 34.57
N VAL A 673 44.60 27.20 34.30
CA VAL A 673 43.35 26.46 34.49
C VAL A 673 42.49 26.58 33.23
N TYR A 674 42.27 25.46 32.56
CA TYR A 674 41.33 25.36 31.44
C TYR A 674 39.96 24.94 31.98
N ARG A 675 38.88 25.60 31.56
CA ARG A 675 37.51 25.30 32.01
C ARG A 675 36.60 25.08 30.81
N GLU A 676 35.63 24.18 30.96
CA GLU A 676 34.66 23.80 29.92
C GLU A 676 35.35 23.47 28.59
N VAL A 677 36.26 22.49 28.64
CA VAL A 677 37.09 22.06 27.51
C VAL A 677 36.33 21.02 26.67
N PRO A 678 35.80 21.38 25.49
CA PRO A 678 35.13 20.41 24.63
C PRO A 678 36.17 19.49 23.98
N PHE A 679 35.81 18.22 23.80
CA PHE A 679 36.61 17.28 23.05
C PHE A 679 35.74 16.42 22.14
N THR A 680 36.38 15.89 21.10
CA THR A 680 35.86 14.80 20.29
C THR A 680 36.98 13.78 20.13
N PHE A 681 36.72 12.55 20.54
CA PHE A 681 37.71 11.49 20.58
C PHE A 681 37.09 10.19 20.04
N LYS A 682 37.92 9.31 19.49
CA LYS A 682 37.49 8.02 18.98
C LYS A 682 37.71 6.94 20.02
N ILE A 683 36.73 6.08 20.24
CA ILE A 683 36.91 4.88 21.06
C ILE A 683 36.42 3.65 20.29
N PRO A 684 36.97 2.45 20.57
CA PRO A 684 36.41 1.21 20.08
C PRO A 684 34.91 1.08 20.40
N ALA A 685 34.12 0.63 19.43
CA ALA A 685 32.67 0.49 19.53
C ALA A 685 32.26 -0.44 20.69
N SER A 686 33.04 -1.50 20.94
CA SER A 686 32.89 -2.42 22.07
C SER A 686 32.92 -1.76 23.45
N ARG A 687 33.53 -0.57 23.57
CA ARG A 687 33.55 0.20 24.82
C ARG A 687 32.34 1.11 25.00
N ALA A 688 31.60 1.37 23.94
CA ALA A 688 30.40 2.20 23.95
C ALA A 688 29.10 1.39 23.95
N TYR A 689 29.16 0.20 23.36
CA TYR A 689 28.04 -0.70 23.14
C TYR A 689 28.38 -2.08 23.72
N PRO A 690 27.79 -2.46 24.87
CA PRO A 690 28.00 -3.78 25.47
C PRO A 690 27.60 -4.95 24.57
N ASP A 691 26.65 -4.71 23.65
CA ASP A 691 26.10 -5.65 22.67
C ASP A 691 26.83 -5.63 21.32
N TRP A 692 28.04 -5.06 21.26
CA TRP A 692 28.82 -5.00 20.01
C TRP A 692 29.43 -6.36 19.64
N GLU A 693 28.96 -6.92 18.51
CA GLU A 693 29.44 -8.19 17.96
C GLU A 693 30.27 -8.02 16.67
N GLY A 694 30.60 -6.78 16.29
CA GLY A 694 31.37 -6.46 15.07
C GLY A 694 32.89 -6.46 15.27
N GLU A 695 33.64 -6.32 14.18
CA GLU A 695 35.10 -6.12 14.19
C GLU A 695 35.50 -4.79 14.88
N ASP A 696 36.81 -4.54 14.98
CA ASP A 696 37.43 -3.38 15.65
C ASP A 696 37.11 -2.05 14.94
N GLU A 697 35.91 -1.54 15.20
CA GLU A 697 35.44 -0.25 14.68
C GLU A 697 35.50 0.84 15.72
N GLU A 698 35.70 2.06 15.27
CA GLU A 698 35.79 3.25 16.13
C GLU A 698 34.55 4.12 16.01
N ILE A 699 34.02 4.57 17.15
CA ILE A 699 32.94 5.56 17.20
C ILE A 699 33.43 6.91 17.73
N LEU A 700 32.76 7.98 17.32
CA LEU A 700 33.06 9.32 17.83
C LEU A 700 32.32 9.57 19.15
N VAL A 701 33.10 9.92 20.17
CA VAL A 701 32.60 10.33 21.48
C VAL A 701 32.89 11.81 21.69
N GLN A 702 31.86 12.55 22.06
CA GLN A 702 31.97 13.96 22.42
C GLN A 702 31.62 14.18 23.89
N GLY A 703 32.36 15.09 24.52
CA GLY A 703 32.12 15.51 25.90
C GLY A 703 32.75 16.86 26.17
N ILE A 704 32.49 17.37 27.37
CA ILE A 704 33.08 18.60 27.87
C ILE A 704 33.65 18.31 29.25
N VAL A 705 34.92 18.66 29.45
CA VAL A 705 35.61 18.54 30.75
C VAL A 705 35.45 19.85 31.50
N ASP A 706 34.91 19.81 32.71
CA ASP A 706 34.60 21.04 33.45
C ASP A 706 35.85 21.85 33.79
N ALA A 707 36.92 21.20 34.28
CA ALA A 707 38.20 21.87 34.53
C ALA A 707 39.43 20.95 34.39
N LEU A 708 40.51 21.51 33.84
CA LEU A 708 41.86 20.95 33.82
C LEU A 708 42.82 21.94 34.47
N ILE A 709 43.51 21.50 35.52
CA ILE A 709 44.40 22.33 36.34
C ILE A 709 45.85 21.91 36.07
N GLU A 710 46.71 22.86 35.71
CA GLU A 710 48.12 22.62 35.40
C GLU A 710 49.03 22.95 36.59
N GLU A 711 49.68 21.92 37.14
CA GLU A 711 50.60 22.01 38.28
C GLU A 711 51.88 21.21 38.00
N GLU A 712 53.04 21.86 38.17
CA GLU A 712 54.37 21.21 38.11
C GLU A 712 54.60 20.33 36.86
N GLY A 713 53.99 20.71 35.72
CA GLY A 713 54.08 20.00 34.44
C GLY A 713 53.02 18.90 34.21
N HIS A 714 52.20 18.58 35.21
CA HIS A 714 51.14 17.58 35.15
C HIS A 714 49.75 18.21 35.07
N LEU A 715 48.77 17.47 34.52
CA LEU A 715 47.37 17.89 34.47
C LEU A 715 46.56 17.17 35.55
N LEU A 716 45.68 17.91 36.22
CA LEU A 716 44.66 17.37 37.11
C LEU A 716 43.30 17.60 36.48
N LEU A 717 42.46 16.58 36.48
CA LEU A 717 41.08 16.70 36.01
C LEU A 717 40.15 16.93 37.19
N LEU A 718 39.25 17.90 37.05
CA LEU A 718 38.19 18.18 38.01
C LEU A 718 36.85 18.28 37.28
N ASP A 719 35.87 17.51 37.75
CA ASP A 719 34.49 17.54 37.27
C ASP A 719 33.54 17.86 38.44
N TYR A 720 32.65 18.82 38.20
CA TYR A 720 31.72 19.36 39.17
C TYR A 720 30.40 18.62 39.11
N LYS A 721 29.82 18.37 40.28
CA LYS A 721 28.52 17.69 40.41
C LYS A 721 27.63 18.40 41.41
N THR A 722 26.39 18.65 40.98
CA THR A 722 25.32 19.24 41.80
C THR A 722 24.29 18.19 42.21
N ASP A 723 24.60 16.91 42.04
CA ASP A 723 23.77 15.80 42.49
C ASP A 723 23.71 15.75 44.02
N ARG A 724 22.55 15.36 44.58
CA ARG A 724 22.42 15.13 46.02
C ARG A 724 23.16 13.85 46.39
N THR A 725 23.95 13.91 47.46
CA THR A 725 24.76 12.78 47.95
C THR A 725 24.26 12.22 49.29
N ASP A 726 23.09 12.68 49.76
CA ASP A 726 22.52 12.31 51.06
C ASP A 726 22.25 10.79 51.10
N GLY A 727 22.93 10.06 51.99
CA GLY A 727 22.75 8.62 52.17
C GLY A 727 23.42 7.71 51.14
N ILE A 728 24.25 8.25 50.22
CA ILE A 728 24.99 7.48 49.21
C ILE A 728 26.45 7.33 49.66
N GLU A 729 26.96 6.10 49.61
CA GLU A 729 28.36 5.78 49.93
C GLU A 729 29.32 6.33 48.87
N ASP A 730 30.52 6.74 49.29
CA ASP A 730 31.52 7.34 48.39
C ASP A 730 31.93 6.38 47.26
N GLY A 731 31.99 5.07 47.55
CA GLY A 731 32.30 4.03 46.56
C GLY A 731 31.25 3.93 45.45
N GLU A 732 29.97 4.15 45.78
CA GLU A 732 28.88 4.13 44.80
C GLU A 732 28.92 5.37 43.89
N LEU A 733 29.20 6.55 44.47
CA LEU A 733 29.42 7.77 43.69
C LEU A 733 30.59 7.62 42.72
N ILE A 734 31.72 7.08 43.17
CA ILE A 734 32.89 6.83 42.31
C ILE A 734 32.50 5.89 41.16
N ARG A 735 31.84 4.76 41.44
CA ARG A 735 31.37 3.81 40.40
C ARG A 735 30.49 4.50 39.37
N ARG A 736 29.57 5.38 39.80
CA ARG A 736 28.62 6.08 38.92
C ARG A 736 29.27 7.01 37.89
N TYR A 737 30.42 7.60 38.20
CA TYR A 737 31.10 8.57 37.33
C TYR A 737 32.43 8.05 36.77
N ARG A 738 32.90 6.87 37.19
CA ARG A 738 34.17 6.26 36.77
C ARG A 738 34.34 6.22 35.25
N LEU A 739 33.32 5.76 34.52
CA LEU A 739 33.37 5.68 33.06
C LEU A 739 33.54 7.05 32.40
N GLN A 740 32.80 8.06 32.88
CA GLN A 740 32.89 9.43 32.38
C GLN A 740 34.29 10.01 32.60
N VAL A 741 34.81 9.87 33.82
CA VAL A 741 36.15 10.37 34.18
C VAL A 741 37.25 9.64 33.41
N ALA A 742 37.12 8.33 33.21
CA ALA A 742 38.06 7.54 32.41
C ALA A 742 38.09 8.02 30.95
N LEU A 743 36.92 8.25 30.34
CA LEU A 743 36.82 8.79 28.98
C LEU A 743 37.43 10.19 28.87
N TYR A 744 37.22 11.06 29.87
CA TYR A 744 37.84 12.38 29.88
C TYR A 744 39.36 12.32 30.02
N ARG A 745 39.85 11.50 30.95
CA ARG A 745 41.28 11.28 31.19
C ARG A 745 41.98 10.77 29.93
N GLU A 746 41.37 9.80 29.27
CA GLU A 746 41.87 9.21 28.02
C GLU A 746 41.83 10.22 26.86
N ALA A 747 40.72 10.94 26.70
CA ALA A 747 40.58 11.95 25.66
C ALA A 747 41.63 13.07 25.81
N VAL A 748 41.78 13.62 27.02
CA VAL A 748 42.78 14.66 27.30
C VAL A 748 44.19 14.11 27.11
N GLY A 749 44.48 12.91 27.64
CA GLY A 749 45.78 12.25 27.51
C GLY A 749 46.21 12.04 26.06
N ASN A 750 45.29 11.54 25.22
CA ASN A 750 45.56 11.23 23.82
C ASN A 750 45.60 12.48 22.93
N ILE A 751 44.66 13.42 23.12
CA ILE A 751 44.57 14.62 22.28
C ILE A 751 45.72 15.60 22.62
N TRP A 752 45.93 15.88 23.91
CA TRP A 752 46.93 16.85 24.35
C TRP A 752 48.32 16.24 24.50
N ARG A 753 48.44 14.91 24.41
CA ARG A 753 49.69 14.14 24.60
C ARG A 753 50.38 14.45 25.93
N ARG A 754 49.58 14.72 26.97
CA ARG A 754 50.03 15.04 28.33
C ARG A 754 49.29 14.15 29.32
N PRO A 755 49.98 13.47 30.25
CA PRO A 755 49.31 12.60 31.21
C PRO A 755 48.50 13.42 32.22
N VAL A 756 47.25 13.04 32.41
CA VAL A 756 46.46 13.47 33.59
C VAL A 756 46.96 12.64 34.77
N ALA A 757 47.52 13.29 35.79
CA ALA A 757 48.10 12.62 36.94
C ALA A 757 47.01 12.03 37.86
N ARG A 758 45.97 12.82 38.14
CA ARG A 758 44.86 12.48 39.04
C ARG A 758 43.57 13.12 38.56
N SER A 759 42.45 12.46 38.83
CA SER A 759 41.10 12.93 38.48
C SER A 759 40.23 13.02 39.72
N PHE A 760 39.43 14.08 39.82
CA PHE A 760 38.62 14.37 40.99
C PHE A 760 37.18 14.71 40.60
N LEU A 761 36.25 14.30 41.46
CA LEU A 761 34.86 14.73 41.43
C LEU A 761 34.59 15.60 42.65
N TYR A 762 33.99 16.77 42.43
CA TYR A 762 33.55 17.63 43.52
C TYR A 762 32.04 17.75 43.55
N PHE A 763 31.43 17.33 44.67
CA PHE A 763 30.00 17.41 44.89
C PHE A 763 29.68 18.63 45.77
N PHE A 764 28.91 19.58 45.21
CA PHE A 764 28.49 20.78 45.95
C PHE A 764 27.53 20.45 47.10
N HIS A 765 26.66 19.45 46.90
CA HIS A 765 25.87 18.87 47.99
C HIS A 765 26.69 17.80 48.71
N GLY A 766 26.73 17.86 50.05
CA GLY A 766 27.52 16.94 50.88
C GLY A 766 29.01 17.27 50.99
N GLU A 767 29.50 18.27 50.23
CA GLU A 767 30.87 18.81 50.32
C GLU A 767 31.97 17.76 50.13
N LYS A 768 31.73 16.80 49.24
CA LYS A 768 32.63 15.66 49.02
C LYS A 768 33.58 15.94 47.87
N LEU A 769 34.88 15.76 48.13
CA LEU A 769 35.92 15.67 47.10
C LEU A 769 36.38 14.21 47.01
N LEU A 770 36.07 13.56 45.90
CA LEU A 770 36.40 12.15 45.67
C LEU A 770 37.47 12.05 44.59
N GLU A 771 38.55 11.32 44.87
CA GLU A 771 39.55 10.95 43.86
C GLU A 771 39.05 9.71 43.11
N VAL A 772 39.10 9.76 41.79
CA VAL A 772 38.68 8.66 40.91
C VAL A 772 39.89 8.19 40.13
N GLU A 773 40.25 6.93 40.31
CA GLU A 773 41.38 6.30 39.62
C GLU A 773 41.07 5.92 38.17
#